data_AF-F7H295-F1
#
_entry.id   AF-F7H295-F1
#
_cell.length_a   1.000
_cell.length_b   1.000
_cell.length_c   1.000
_cell.angle_alpha   90.00
_cell.angle_beta   90.00
_cell.angle_gamma   90.00
#
_symmetry.space_group_name_H-M   'P 1'
#
loop_
_entity.id
_entity.type
_entity.pdbx_description
1 polymer ?
#
loop_
_entity_poly.entity_id
_entity_poly.type
_entity_poly.pdbx_seq_one_letter_code
_entity_poly.pdbx_strand_id
1 'polypeptide(L)'
;MLCWGNASFGQLGLGGIDEEIVLEPRKSDFFINKKVQDVGCGLRHTVFVLDDGTVYTCGCNDLGQLGHEKSRKKPEQVVALDAQNIVAVSCGEAHTLALNDKGQVYAWGLDSDGQLGLLGSEECIRVPRNIKSLSDIQIVQVACGYYHSLALSKASEVFCWGQNKYGQLGLGTDCKKQTSPQLIKSLLGIPFMQVAAGGAHSFVLTLSGAIFGWGRNKFGQLGLNDENDRYVPNLLKSLRSQKIVYICCGEDHTAALTKEGGVFTFGAGGYGQLGHNSTSHEINPRKVFELMGSIVTQIACGRQHTSAFVPSSGRIYSFGLGGNGQLGTGSTSNRKSPFTVKGNWYPYNGQRLPDIDSEEYFCVKRIFSGGDQSFSHYSGPQNCGPPDDFRCPDPTKQIWTVNEALIQKWLSYPSGRFPVEIANEIDGTFSSSGCLNGSFLAVSNDDHYRTGTKFSGVDMNAARLLFHKLIQPDHPQISQQVAASLEKNLIPKLTSSLPDVEALRFYLTLPECPLMSDSNNFTTIAIPFGTALVNLEKAPLKVLENWWSLLEPPLFLKIVELFKEVVVHLLKLYKIGIPPSERRLFNSFLHTALKVLEILHRVNEKTGQIIQYDKFYIHEVQELIDIRNDYINWVQQQAYGMDVNHGLTELADIPVTICTYPFVFDAQAKTTLLQTDAVLQMQMAIDQAHRQNVSSLFLPVIESVNPCLILVVRRENIVGDAMEVLRKTKNIDYKKPLKVIFVGEDAVDAGGVRKEFFLLIMRELLDPKYGMFRYYEDSRLIWFSDKTFEDSDLFHLIGVICGLAIYNFTIVDLHFPLALYKKLLKKKPSLDDLKELMPDVGRSMQQLLDYPEDDIEETFCLNFTITVENFGATEVKELVVNGADTAVNKQNRQEFVDAYVDYIFNKSVASLFDAFHAGFHKVCGGKVLLLFQPNELQAMVIGNTNYDWKELEKNTEYKGEYWAEHPTIKMFWEVFHELPLEKKKQFLLFLTGSDRIPILGMKSLKLVIQPTGGGEEYLPVSHTCFNLLDLPKYKEKETLRSKLIQAIDHNEGFSLI
;
A
#
# COMPACT_ATOMS: atom_id res chain seq x y z
N MET A 1 -51.32 9.95 -13.64
CA MET A 1 -50.77 9.48 -12.35
C MET A 1 -51.88 8.84 -11.53
N LEU A 2 -51.58 7.78 -10.78
CA LEU A 2 -52.47 7.18 -9.78
C LEU A 2 -52.03 7.61 -8.37
N CYS A 3 -52.98 7.88 -7.49
CA CYS A 3 -52.74 8.31 -6.11
C CYS A 3 -53.72 7.65 -5.13
N TRP A 4 -53.24 7.34 -3.93
CA TRP A 4 -54.05 6.77 -2.84
C TRP A 4 -53.43 7.11 -1.47
N GLY A 5 -54.21 6.96 -0.41
CA GLY A 5 -53.80 7.31 0.94
C GLY A 5 -54.62 8.46 1.54
N ASN A 6 -54.00 9.19 2.46
CA ASN A 6 -54.61 10.30 3.18
C ASN A 6 -54.85 11.50 2.25
N ALA A 7 -56.07 12.03 2.24
CA ALA A 7 -56.48 13.19 1.46
C ALA A 7 -57.00 14.36 2.31
N SER A 8 -56.99 14.28 3.66
CA SER A 8 -57.61 15.26 4.56
C SER A 8 -57.09 16.70 4.36
N PHE A 9 -55.82 16.88 3.99
CA PHE A 9 -55.25 18.21 3.71
C PHE A 9 -55.20 18.54 2.22
N GLY A 10 -55.68 17.65 1.35
CA GLY A 10 -55.58 17.78 -0.10
C GLY A 10 -54.27 17.27 -0.70
N GLN A 11 -53.44 16.54 0.06
CA GLN A 11 -52.10 16.12 -0.36
C GLN A 11 -52.08 15.11 -1.52
N LEU A 12 -53.21 14.48 -1.87
CA LEU A 12 -53.32 13.68 -3.11
C LEU A 12 -53.56 14.53 -4.37
N GLY A 13 -53.93 15.81 -4.22
CA GLY A 13 -54.19 16.69 -5.37
C GLY A 13 -55.40 16.30 -6.22
N LEU A 14 -56.36 15.55 -5.66
CA LEU A 14 -57.54 15.09 -6.42
C LEU A 14 -58.59 16.19 -6.62
N GLY A 15 -58.68 17.16 -5.72
CA GLY A 15 -59.61 18.29 -5.79
C GLY A 15 -61.07 17.91 -5.58
N GLY A 16 -61.75 18.57 -4.64
CA GLY A 16 -63.21 18.49 -4.52
C GLY A 16 -63.77 17.11 -4.17
N ILE A 17 -62.95 16.19 -3.67
CA ILE A 17 -63.43 14.94 -3.06
C ILE A 17 -63.85 15.21 -1.60
N ASP A 18 -64.96 14.61 -1.19
CA ASP A 18 -65.43 14.62 0.21
C ASP A 18 -64.72 13.55 1.06
N GLU A 19 -64.17 12.54 0.40
CA GLU A 19 -63.44 11.45 1.05
C GLU A 19 -62.10 11.94 1.60
N GLU A 20 -61.90 11.75 2.91
CA GLU A 20 -60.63 12.03 3.58
C GLU A 20 -59.57 10.94 3.35
N ILE A 21 -59.98 9.75 2.92
CA ILE A 21 -59.13 8.59 2.72
C ILE A 21 -59.46 7.93 1.38
N VAL A 22 -58.43 7.69 0.57
CA VAL A 22 -58.53 6.97 -0.71
C VAL A 22 -57.90 5.60 -0.56
N LEU A 23 -58.73 4.55 -0.47
CA LEU A 23 -58.30 3.18 -0.15
C LEU A 23 -57.71 2.39 -1.33
N GLU A 24 -57.90 2.88 -2.56
CA GLU A 24 -57.51 2.21 -3.81
C GLU A 24 -56.92 3.23 -4.77
N PRO A 25 -55.93 2.86 -5.62
CA PRO A 25 -55.35 3.78 -6.58
C PRO A 25 -56.40 4.49 -7.44
N ARG A 26 -56.43 5.82 -7.36
CA ARG A 26 -57.34 6.67 -8.11
C ARG A 26 -56.57 7.54 -9.10
N LYS A 27 -57.11 7.69 -10.31
CA LYS A 27 -56.55 8.57 -11.34
C LYS A 27 -56.74 10.03 -10.95
N SER A 28 -55.69 10.82 -11.11
CA SER A 28 -55.77 12.28 -10.98
C SER A 28 -55.87 12.93 -12.35
N ASP A 29 -56.96 13.67 -12.57
CA ASP A 29 -57.26 14.34 -13.83
C ASP A 29 -56.26 15.45 -14.17
N PHE A 30 -55.63 16.06 -13.15
CA PHE A 30 -54.65 17.11 -13.33
C PHE A 30 -53.44 16.66 -14.18
N PHE A 31 -53.07 15.38 -14.08
CA PHE A 31 -51.91 14.82 -14.77
C PHE A 31 -52.25 14.20 -16.13
N ILE A 32 -53.49 14.36 -16.64
CA ILE A 32 -53.82 13.95 -18.00
C ILE A 32 -52.97 14.79 -18.96
N ASN A 33 -52.24 14.12 -19.87
CA ASN A 33 -51.31 14.71 -20.83
C ASN A 33 -50.12 15.47 -20.21
N LYS A 34 -49.83 15.29 -18.91
CA LYS A 34 -48.64 15.82 -18.25
C LYS A 34 -47.70 14.68 -17.87
N LYS A 35 -46.40 14.84 -18.11
CA LYS A 35 -45.39 13.86 -17.73
C LYS A 35 -44.73 14.31 -16.44
N VAL A 36 -44.75 13.42 -15.44
CA VAL A 36 -44.16 13.70 -14.13
C VAL A 36 -42.75 13.12 -14.09
N GLN A 37 -41.79 13.96 -13.75
CA GLN A 37 -40.38 13.63 -13.60
C GLN A 37 -40.06 13.15 -12.18
N ASP A 38 -40.50 13.88 -11.16
CA ASP A 38 -40.23 13.54 -9.75
C ASP A 38 -41.38 13.95 -8.82
N VAL A 39 -41.46 13.30 -7.67
CA VAL A 39 -42.50 13.58 -6.65
C VAL A 39 -41.86 13.59 -5.27
N GLY A 40 -41.99 14.72 -4.57
CA GLY A 40 -41.62 14.89 -3.17
C GLY A 40 -42.84 14.76 -2.28
N CYS A 41 -42.85 13.79 -1.38
CA CYS A 41 -43.97 13.53 -0.48
C CYS A 41 -43.60 13.94 0.95
N GLY A 42 -44.11 15.06 1.43
CA GLY A 42 -43.97 15.49 2.82
C GLY A 42 -45.00 14.81 3.73
N LEU A 43 -45.03 15.19 5.02
CA LEU A 43 -45.98 14.58 5.96
C LEU A 43 -47.44 14.88 5.60
N ARG A 44 -47.73 16.10 5.14
CA ARG A 44 -49.09 16.59 4.83
C ARG A 44 -49.19 17.37 3.52
N HIS A 45 -48.15 17.39 2.71
CA HIS A 45 -48.12 18.05 1.41
C HIS A 45 -47.38 17.20 0.39
N THR A 46 -47.58 17.50 -0.90
CA THR A 46 -46.91 16.82 -2.00
C THR A 46 -46.50 17.82 -3.06
N VAL A 47 -45.33 17.59 -3.64
CA VAL A 47 -44.68 18.42 -4.64
C VAL A 47 -44.44 17.56 -5.87
N PHE A 48 -44.78 18.08 -7.03
CA PHE A 48 -44.66 17.40 -8.32
C PHE A 48 -43.78 18.24 -9.24
N VAL A 49 -42.82 17.57 -9.87
CA VAL A 49 -41.97 18.15 -10.92
C VAL A 49 -42.39 17.53 -12.24
N LEU A 50 -42.71 18.36 -13.23
CA LEU A 50 -42.99 17.92 -14.59
C LEU A 50 -41.70 17.83 -15.41
N ASP A 51 -41.76 17.20 -16.58
CA ASP A 51 -40.61 17.01 -17.49
C ASP A 51 -40.09 18.31 -18.11
N ASP A 52 -40.90 19.38 -18.10
CA ASP A 52 -40.49 20.73 -18.48
C ASP A 52 -39.84 21.53 -17.34
N GLY A 53 -39.67 20.91 -16.17
CA GLY A 53 -39.06 21.50 -14.98
C GLY A 53 -39.99 22.34 -14.12
N THR A 54 -41.29 22.44 -14.47
CA THR A 54 -42.25 23.20 -13.68
C THR A 54 -42.67 22.46 -12.40
N VAL A 55 -42.93 23.23 -11.33
CA VAL A 55 -43.23 22.70 -10.00
C VAL A 55 -44.68 23.00 -9.61
N TYR A 56 -45.39 21.95 -9.18
CA TYR A 56 -46.75 22.03 -8.66
C TYR A 56 -46.83 21.46 -7.26
N THR A 57 -47.64 22.07 -6.40
CA THR A 57 -47.79 21.66 -5.00
C THR A 57 -49.24 21.59 -4.55
N CYS A 58 -49.55 20.70 -3.63
CA CYS A 58 -50.85 20.62 -2.96
C CYS A 58 -50.73 20.05 -1.54
N GLY A 59 -51.77 20.22 -0.73
CA GLY A 59 -51.81 19.76 0.66
C GLY A 59 -51.85 20.88 1.69
N CYS A 60 -51.35 20.60 2.89
CA CYS A 60 -51.24 21.56 3.99
C CYS A 60 -50.30 22.72 3.60
N ASN A 61 -50.66 23.96 3.99
CA ASN A 61 -49.85 25.15 3.76
C ASN A 61 -49.76 26.05 5.00
N ASP A 62 -49.98 25.50 6.19
CA ASP A 62 -50.08 26.29 7.42
C ASP A 62 -48.74 26.97 7.76
N LEU A 63 -47.63 26.39 7.29
CA LEU A 63 -46.26 26.86 7.51
C LEU A 63 -45.59 27.31 6.20
N GLY A 64 -46.37 27.49 5.12
CA GLY A 64 -45.87 27.96 3.82
C GLY A 64 -45.22 26.91 2.94
N GLN A 65 -45.33 25.61 3.27
CA GLN A 65 -44.64 24.51 2.58
C GLN A 65 -45.06 24.27 1.11
N LEU A 66 -46.13 24.92 0.62
CA LEU A 66 -46.51 24.89 -0.79
C LEU A 66 -45.79 25.94 -1.64
N GLY A 67 -45.22 27.00 -1.04
CA GLY A 67 -44.53 28.03 -1.83
C GLY A 67 -45.46 28.98 -2.60
N HIS A 68 -46.78 28.90 -2.36
CA HIS A 68 -47.82 29.75 -2.93
C HIS A 68 -49.04 29.86 -1.99
N GLU A 69 -49.93 30.83 -2.23
CA GLU A 69 -51.17 31.02 -1.45
C GLU A 69 -52.45 30.57 -2.18
N LYS A 70 -52.32 29.78 -3.26
CA LYS A 70 -53.43 29.25 -4.06
C LYS A 70 -54.16 28.07 -3.38
N SER A 71 -55.10 27.46 -4.11
CA SER A 71 -55.87 26.30 -3.66
C SER A 71 -54.98 25.16 -3.15
N ARG A 72 -55.39 24.56 -2.03
CA ARG A 72 -54.65 23.48 -1.36
C ARG A 72 -55.05 22.09 -1.83
N LYS A 73 -56.26 21.94 -2.39
CA LYS A 73 -56.86 20.63 -2.74
C LYS A 73 -56.52 20.14 -4.15
N LYS A 74 -55.97 20.99 -5.01
CA LYS A 74 -55.52 20.67 -6.37
C LYS A 74 -54.06 21.09 -6.53
N PRO A 75 -53.25 20.41 -7.36
CA PRO A 75 -51.89 20.82 -7.64
C PRO A 75 -51.88 22.21 -8.30
N GLU A 76 -51.17 23.13 -7.68
CA GLU A 76 -51.07 24.53 -8.10
C GLU A 76 -49.61 24.91 -8.34
N GLN A 77 -49.37 25.73 -9.35
CA GLN A 77 -48.01 26.05 -9.79
C GLN A 77 -47.31 27.00 -8.82
N VAL A 78 -46.05 26.67 -8.50
CA VAL A 78 -45.14 27.51 -7.72
C VAL A 78 -44.45 28.51 -8.66
N VAL A 79 -45.17 29.58 -9.02
CA VAL A 79 -44.75 30.60 -10.01
C VAL A 79 -43.38 31.22 -9.70
N ALA A 80 -42.98 31.26 -8.44
CA ALA A 80 -41.66 31.75 -8.01
C ALA A 80 -40.47 30.95 -8.58
N LEU A 81 -40.70 29.73 -9.07
CA LEU A 81 -39.69 28.86 -9.67
C LEU A 81 -39.75 28.82 -11.21
N ASP A 82 -40.64 29.57 -11.87
CA ASP A 82 -40.85 29.50 -13.33
C ASP A 82 -39.59 29.80 -14.17
N ALA A 83 -38.65 30.58 -13.62
CA ALA A 83 -37.38 30.88 -14.28
C ALA A 83 -36.31 29.78 -14.10
N GLN A 84 -36.64 28.69 -13.40
CA GLN A 84 -35.74 27.61 -13.04
C GLN A 84 -36.23 26.29 -13.63
N ASN A 85 -35.31 25.48 -14.13
CA ASN A 85 -35.60 24.13 -14.59
C ASN A 85 -35.36 23.16 -13.43
N ILE A 86 -36.42 22.80 -12.68
CA ILE A 86 -36.31 21.91 -11.51
C ILE A 86 -36.24 20.45 -11.95
N VAL A 87 -35.30 19.70 -11.39
CA VAL A 87 -35.03 18.30 -11.79
C VAL A 87 -35.29 17.28 -10.67
N ALA A 88 -35.30 17.72 -9.41
CA ALA A 88 -35.57 16.88 -8.26
C ALA A 88 -36.15 17.68 -7.09
N VAL A 89 -36.95 17.01 -6.26
CA VAL A 89 -37.55 17.60 -5.06
C VAL A 89 -37.49 16.64 -3.87
N SER A 90 -37.38 17.18 -2.68
CA SER A 90 -37.50 16.43 -1.43
C SER A 90 -38.31 17.22 -0.41
N CYS A 91 -39.09 16.53 0.41
CA CYS A 91 -40.03 17.15 1.34
C CYS A 91 -39.80 16.59 2.74
N GLY A 92 -39.70 17.46 3.72
CA GLY A 92 -39.69 17.09 5.13
C GLY A 92 -41.10 17.08 5.72
N GLU A 93 -41.19 17.33 7.02
CA GLU A 93 -42.49 17.39 7.70
C GLU A 93 -43.32 18.57 7.21
N ALA A 94 -42.71 19.75 7.13
CA ALA A 94 -43.35 21.00 6.75
C ALA A 94 -42.42 21.94 5.97
N HIS A 95 -41.41 21.39 5.29
CA HIS A 95 -40.53 22.14 4.40
C HIS A 95 -40.28 21.37 3.10
N THR A 96 -39.82 22.11 2.10
CA THR A 96 -39.55 21.59 0.75
C THR A 96 -38.21 22.08 0.26
N LEU A 97 -37.44 21.19 -0.35
CA LEU A 97 -36.27 21.49 -1.15
C LEU A 97 -36.53 21.17 -2.62
N ALA A 98 -36.09 22.06 -3.50
CA ALA A 98 -36.07 21.86 -4.95
C ALA A 98 -34.66 22.06 -5.51
N LEU A 99 -34.21 21.14 -6.35
CA LEU A 99 -32.93 21.16 -7.02
C LEU A 99 -33.12 21.45 -8.51
N ASN A 100 -32.42 22.45 -9.04
CA ASN A 100 -32.44 22.74 -10.48
C ASN A 100 -31.33 22.01 -11.25
N ASP A 101 -31.42 22.02 -12.59
CA ASP A 101 -30.46 21.42 -13.51
C ASP A 101 -29.03 21.98 -13.42
N LYS A 102 -28.88 23.19 -12.87
CA LYS A 102 -27.58 23.84 -12.61
C LYS A 102 -26.96 23.46 -11.26
N GLY A 103 -27.64 22.64 -10.46
CA GLY A 103 -27.16 22.20 -9.15
C GLY A 103 -27.44 23.19 -8.01
N GLN A 104 -28.33 24.16 -8.21
CA GLN A 104 -28.74 25.14 -7.20
C GLN A 104 -29.96 24.63 -6.41
N VAL A 105 -29.96 24.88 -5.10
CA VAL A 105 -31.01 24.42 -4.19
C VAL A 105 -31.90 25.58 -3.75
N TYR A 106 -33.21 25.37 -3.80
CA TYR A 106 -34.24 26.29 -3.34
C TYR A 106 -35.00 25.66 -2.17
N ALA A 107 -35.32 26.47 -1.15
CA ALA A 107 -35.97 26.03 0.07
C ALA A 107 -37.13 26.95 0.47
N TRP A 108 -38.19 26.36 1.04
CA TRP A 108 -39.33 27.08 1.65
C TRP A 108 -40.10 26.18 2.62
N GLY A 109 -40.98 26.77 3.42
CA GLY A 109 -41.74 26.14 4.50
C GLY A 109 -41.23 26.54 5.89
N LEU A 110 -41.30 25.61 6.84
CA LEU A 110 -40.86 25.78 8.23
C LEU A 110 -39.32 25.89 8.35
N ASP A 111 -38.84 26.79 9.21
CA ASP A 111 -37.40 27.00 9.48
C ASP A 111 -37.04 27.14 10.98
N SER A 112 -37.89 26.66 11.90
CA SER A 112 -37.69 26.75 13.35
C SER A 112 -36.32 26.23 13.83
N ASP A 113 -35.82 25.20 13.14
CA ASP A 113 -34.59 24.49 13.46
C ASP A 113 -33.48 24.76 12.43
N GLY A 114 -33.73 25.65 11.46
CA GLY A 114 -32.80 25.98 10.40
C GLY A 114 -32.80 25.00 9.22
N GLN A 115 -33.85 24.18 9.08
CA GLN A 115 -33.95 23.11 8.09
C GLN A 115 -34.06 23.60 6.63
N LEU A 116 -34.29 24.90 6.41
CA LEU A 116 -34.22 25.51 5.08
C LEU A 116 -32.80 25.89 4.67
N GLY A 117 -31.86 26.00 5.62
CA GLY A 117 -30.47 26.37 5.34
C GLY A 117 -30.31 27.85 4.97
N LEU A 118 -31.30 28.68 5.30
CA LEU A 118 -31.34 30.11 4.98
C LEU A 118 -30.92 30.92 6.21
N LEU A 119 -30.12 31.96 5.98
CA LEU A 119 -29.77 32.91 7.04
C LEU A 119 -30.92 33.90 7.24
N GLY A 120 -31.59 33.84 8.39
CA GLY A 120 -32.69 34.73 8.73
C GLY A 120 -33.33 34.42 10.09
N SER A 121 -34.26 35.27 10.52
CA SER A 121 -35.06 35.09 11.73
C SER A 121 -36.53 34.75 11.43
N GLU A 122 -36.89 34.56 10.17
CA GLU A 122 -38.24 34.18 9.76
C GLU A 122 -38.46 32.70 10.09
N GLU A 123 -39.45 32.38 10.93
CA GLU A 123 -39.76 30.99 11.29
C GLU A 123 -40.39 30.19 10.15
N CYS A 124 -40.97 30.86 9.15
CA CYS A 124 -41.61 30.24 8.00
C CYS A 124 -41.36 31.08 6.74
N ILE A 125 -40.89 30.44 5.67
CA ILE A 125 -40.65 31.04 4.36
C ILE A 125 -41.73 30.56 3.39
N ARG A 126 -42.63 31.46 2.97
CA ARG A 126 -43.78 31.12 2.11
C ARG A 126 -43.48 31.13 0.61
N VAL A 127 -42.29 31.59 0.21
CA VAL A 127 -41.88 31.71 -1.20
C VAL A 127 -40.50 31.06 -1.34
N PRO A 128 -40.28 30.17 -2.32
CA PRO A 128 -38.98 29.55 -2.57
C PRO A 128 -37.83 30.56 -2.60
N ARG A 129 -36.79 30.31 -1.79
CA ARG A 129 -35.55 31.09 -1.78
C ARG A 129 -34.36 30.20 -2.09
N ASN A 130 -33.43 30.73 -2.88
CA ASN A 130 -32.17 30.05 -3.16
C ASN A 130 -31.28 30.00 -1.92
N ILE A 131 -30.69 28.85 -1.64
CA ILE A 131 -29.69 28.66 -0.58
C ILE A 131 -28.34 29.17 -1.08
N LYS A 132 -28.06 30.46 -0.81
CA LYS A 132 -26.88 31.15 -1.34
C LYS A 132 -25.54 30.47 -0.98
N SER A 133 -25.44 29.86 0.20
CA SER A 133 -24.21 29.17 0.64
C SER A 133 -23.86 27.92 -0.16
N LEU A 134 -24.79 27.39 -0.96
CA LEU A 134 -24.57 26.26 -1.87
C LEU A 134 -24.49 26.70 -3.35
N SER A 135 -24.59 28.00 -3.66
CA SER A 135 -24.72 28.46 -5.06
C SER A 135 -23.50 28.18 -5.92
N ASP A 136 -22.30 28.11 -5.32
CA ASP A 136 -21.04 27.81 -6.02
C ASP A 136 -20.70 26.31 -6.00
N ILE A 137 -21.58 25.48 -5.45
CA ILE A 137 -21.39 24.03 -5.31
C ILE A 137 -22.41 23.33 -6.20
N GLN A 138 -21.93 22.47 -7.10
CA GLN A 138 -22.83 21.70 -7.96
C GLN A 138 -23.49 20.56 -7.17
N ILE A 139 -24.70 20.76 -6.67
CA ILE A 139 -25.49 19.72 -5.98
C ILE A 139 -26.13 18.77 -6.98
N VAL A 140 -26.09 17.47 -6.69
CA VAL A 140 -26.67 16.40 -7.52
C VAL A 140 -27.85 15.69 -6.86
N GLN A 141 -27.96 15.75 -5.53
CA GLN A 141 -29.08 15.16 -4.78
C GLN A 141 -29.41 15.97 -3.53
N VAL A 142 -30.69 15.94 -3.15
CA VAL A 142 -31.20 16.50 -1.89
C VAL A 142 -32.10 15.46 -1.19
N ALA A 143 -32.06 15.43 0.13
CA ALA A 143 -32.93 14.57 0.94
C ALA A 143 -33.38 15.30 2.21
N CYS A 144 -34.68 15.24 2.52
CA CYS A 144 -35.25 15.85 3.72
C CYS A 144 -35.67 14.78 4.72
N GLY A 145 -35.29 14.96 5.99
CA GLY A 145 -36.00 14.36 7.11
C GLY A 145 -37.08 15.29 7.64
N TYR A 146 -37.62 15.05 8.83
CA TYR A 146 -38.69 15.90 9.36
C TYR A 146 -38.25 17.34 9.62
N TYR A 147 -37.10 17.50 10.25
CA TYR A 147 -36.56 18.80 10.68
C TYR A 147 -35.10 19.00 10.25
N HIS A 148 -34.63 18.23 9.27
CA HIS A 148 -33.26 18.36 8.76
C HIS A 148 -33.22 18.06 7.27
N SER A 149 -32.10 18.45 6.67
CA SER A 149 -31.89 18.40 5.23
C SER A 149 -30.46 17.96 4.94
N LEU A 150 -30.30 17.23 3.84
CA LEU A 150 -29.04 16.75 3.30
C LEU A 150 -28.90 17.15 1.84
N ALA A 151 -27.66 17.41 1.41
CA ALA A 151 -27.32 17.55 -0.01
C ALA A 151 -26.01 16.83 -0.33
N LEU A 152 -25.95 16.22 -1.52
CA LEU A 152 -24.74 15.61 -2.07
C LEU A 152 -24.23 16.47 -3.22
N SER A 153 -22.97 16.91 -3.15
CA SER A 153 -22.30 17.60 -4.25
C SER A 153 -21.74 16.62 -5.28
N LYS A 154 -21.53 17.11 -6.50
CA LYS A 154 -20.87 16.37 -7.56
C LYS A 154 -19.39 16.05 -7.25
N ALA A 155 -18.79 16.78 -6.32
CA ALA A 155 -17.47 16.53 -5.75
C ALA A 155 -17.48 15.48 -4.62
N SER A 156 -18.57 14.72 -4.44
CA SER A 156 -18.71 13.68 -3.40
C SER A 156 -18.65 14.23 -1.96
N GLU A 157 -19.11 15.47 -1.76
CA GLU A 157 -19.22 16.09 -0.43
C GLU A 157 -20.67 16.08 0.06
N VAL A 158 -20.88 15.77 1.34
CA VAL A 158 -22.20 15.70 1.96
C VAL A 158 -22.40 16.87 2.90
N PHE A 159 -23.44 17.67 2.64
CA PHE A 159 -23.84 18.81 3.45
C PHE A 159 -25.09 18.49 4.26
N CYS A 160 -25.17 19.00 5.48
CA CYS A 160 -26.33 18.85 6.37
C CYS A 160 -26.69 20.15 7.09
N TRP A 161 -27.97 20.32 7.41
CA TRP A 161 -28.49 21.45 8.19
C TRP A 161 -29.87 21.11 8.79
N GLY A 162 -30.31 21.91 9.76
CA GLY A 162 -31.54 21.72 10.53
C GLY A 162 -31.30 21.26 11.98
N GLN A 163 -32.23 20.47 12.51
CA GLN A 163 -32.20 19.94 13.88
C GLN A 163 -31.16 18.84 14.05
N ASN A 164 -30.46 18.78 15.19
CA ASN A 164 -29.50 17.71 15.54
C ASN A 164 -29.77 17.05 16.91
N LYS A 165 -31.01 17.09 17.41
CA LYS A 165 -31.40 16.58 18.73
C LYS A 165 -31.02 15.11 18.97
N TYR A 166 -31.06 14.29 17.92
CA TYR A 166 -30.75 12.86 17.96
C TYR A 166 -29.46 12.53 17.21
N GLY A 167 -28.72 13.55 16.77
CA GLY A 167 -27.51 13.36 15.97
C GLY A 167 -27.71 13.27 14.46
N GLN A 168 -28.92 13.54 13.94
CA GLN A 168 -29.27 13.35 12.52
C GLN A 168 -28.48 14.18 11.50
N LEU A 169 -27.72 15.19 11.96
CA LEU A 169 -26.78 15.93 11.12
C LEU A 169 -25.41 15.25 11.01
N GLY A 170 -25.04 14.38 11.95
CA GLY A 170 -23.75 13.69 11.93
C GLY A 170 -22.56 14.58 12.34
N LEU A 171 -22.82 15.73 12.97
CA LEU A 171 -21.83 16.75 13.34
C LEU A 171 -21.32 16.62 14.79
N GLY A 172 -21.62 15.51 15.48
CA GLY A 172 -21.31 15.32 16.90
C GLY A 172 -22.38 15.89 17.84
N THR A 173 -22.11 15.84 19.15
CA THR A 173 -23.04 16.23 20.23
C THR A 173 -23.05 17.73 20.52
N ASP A 174 -22.00 18.45 20.14
CA ASP A 174 -21.81 19.86 20.49
C ASP A 174 -22.72 20.80 19.67
N CYS A 175 -23.18 20.33 18.51
CA CYS A 175 -24.12 21.03 17.65
C CYS A 175 -25.55 20.57 17.94
N LYS A 176 -26.43 21.46 18.42
CA LYS A 176 -27.86 21.12 18.66
C LYS A 176 -28.76 21.34 17.43
N LYS A 177 -28.41 22.32 16.61
CA LYS A 177 -29.03 22.63 15.32
C LYS A 177 -28.05 23.46 14.48
N GLN A 178 -28.24 23.46 13.16
CA GLN A 178 -27.39 24.18 12.23
C GLN A 178 -28.24 24.88 11.18
N THR A 179 -28.15 26.21 11.09
CA THR A 179 -29.04 27.03 10.24
C THR A 179 -28.52 27.26 8.83
N SER A 180 -27.28 26.88 8.55
CA SER A 180 -26.67 26.98 7.22
C SER A 180 -26.02 25.64 6.83
N PRO A 181 -26.09 25.21 5.57
CA PRO A 181 -25.48 23.97 5.10
C PRO A 181 -24.03 23.81 5.58
N GLN A 182 -23.76 22.70 6.27
CA GLN A 182 -22.45 22.39 6.83
C GLN A 182 -21.93 21.07 6.28
N LEU A 183 -20.66 21.06 5.88
CA LEU A 183 -19.96 19.87 5.40
C LEU A 183 -19.73 18.85 6.53
N ILE A 184 -20.11 17.60 6.30
CA ILE A 184 -19.82 16.48 7.19
C ILE A 184 -18.37 16.01 6.95
N LYS A 185 -17.40 16.64 7.63
CA LYS A 185 -15.97 16.38 7.44
C LYS A 185 -15.56 14.92 7.67
N SER A 186 -16.26 14.20 8.55
CA SER A 186 -16.01 12.79 8.85
C SER A 186 -16.40 11.84 7.71
N LEU A 187 -16.86 12.34 6.56
CA LEU A 187 -17.17 11.54 5.38
C LEU A 187 -16.25 11.84 4.19
N LEU A 188 -15.29 12.76 4.35
CA LEU A 188 -14.39 13.17 3.27
C LEU A 188 -13.59 11.98 2.72
N GLY A 189 -13.46 11.96 1.39
CA GLY A 189 -12.73 10.92 0.65
C GLY A 189 -13.53 9.66 0.33
N ILE A 190 -14.76 9.51 0.81
CA ILE A 190 -15.61 8.36 0.46
C ILE A 190 -16.40 8.66 -0.83
N PRO A 191 -16.44 7.74 -1.82
CA PRO A 191 -17.20 7.93 -3.06
C PRO A 191 -18.69 7.63 -2.88
N PHE A 192 -19.53 8.66 -2.79
CA PHE A 192 -20.97 8.51 -2.55
C PHE A 192 -21.80 8.39 -3.82
N MET A 193 -22.83 7.55 -3.74
CA MET A 193 -23.84 7.33 -4.77
C MET A 193 -25.19 7.95 -4.39
N GLN A 194 -25.55 7.95 -3.09
CA GLN A 194 -26.88 8.38 -2.66
C GLN A 194 -26.88 8.98 -1.25
N VAL A 195 -27.72 9.99 -1.02
CA VAL A 195 -28.16 10.45 0.31
C VAL A 195 -29.63 10.05 0.57
N ALA A 196 -29.96 9.68 1.80
CA ALA A 196 -31.33 9.42 2.22
C ALA A 196 -31.56 9.93 3.65
N ALA A 197 -32.77 10.36 3.95
CA ALA A 197 -33.17 10.84 5.27
C ALA A 197 -34.52 10.23 5.67
N GLY A 198 -34.60 9.75 6.91
CA GLY A 198 -35.86 9.37 7.55
C GLY A 198 -36.35 10.47 8.48
N GLY A 199 -37.27 10.15 9.38
CA GLY A 199 -37.87 11.16 10.28
C GLY A 199 -36.81 11.92 11.09
N ALA A 200 -35.92 11.19 11.77
CA ALA A 200 -34.85 11.76 12.58
C ALA A 200 -33.50 11.02 12.44
N HIS A 201 -33.26 10.43 11.27
CA HIS A 201 -32.02 9.72 10.94
C HIS A 201 -31.64 9.93 9.48
N SER A 202 -30.39 9.62 9.15
CA SER A 202 -29.75 9.95 7.88
C SER A 202 -28.86 8.80 7.44
N PHE A 203 -28.74 8.66 6.13
CA PHE A 203 -27.91 7.67 5.48
C PHE A 203 -27.18 8.22 4.26
N VAL A 204 -25.99 7.67 4.02
CA VAL A 204 -25.31 7.73 2.72
C VAL A 204 -24.95 6.32 2.25
N LEU A 205 -24.97 6.13 0.95
CA LEU A 205 -24.61 4.89 0.26
C LEU A 205 -23.42 5.16 -0.66
N THR A 206 -22.37 4.35 -0.57
CA THR A 206 -21.17 4.45 -1.42
C THR A 206 -21.37 3.75 -2.75
N LEU A 207 -20.56 4.09 -3.76
CA LEU A 207 -20.51 3.38 -5.04
C LEU A 207 -20.16 1.89 -4.88
N SER A 208 -19.52 1.51 -3.77
CA SER A 208 -19.16 0.11 -3.43
C SER A 208 -20.15 -0.57 -2.49
N GLY A 209 -21.34 0.00 -2.31
CA GLY A 209 -22.43 -0.61 -1.54
C GLY A 209 -22.27 -0.55 -0.02
N ALA A 210 -21.29 0.20 0.51
CA ALA A 210 -21.19 0.47 1.94
C ALA A 210 -22.24 1.53 2.34
N ILE A 211 -22.85 1.35 3.51
CA ILE A 211 -23.85 2.27 4.05
C ILE A 211 -23.33 2.88 5.34
N PHE A 212 -23.47 4.19 5.49
CA PHE A 212 -23.22 4.89 6.75
C PHE A 212 -24.52 5.49 7.25
N GLY A 213 -24.90 5.17 8.48
CA GLY A 213 -26.12 5.65 9.13
C GLY A 213 -25.84 6.44 10.41
N TRP A 214 -26.64 7.46 10.68
CA TRP A 214 -26.59 8.25 11.91
C TRP A 214 -27.93 8.89 12.25
N GLY A 215 -28.04 9.43 13.45
CA GLY A 215 -29.26 9.99 14.02
C GLY A 215 -29.95 9.04 14.99
N ARG A 216 -31.27 9.15 15.06
CA ARG A 216 -32.10 8.38 15.98
C ARG A 216 -32.06 6.89 15.67
N ASN A 217 -31.96 6.06 16.70
CA ASN A 217 -31.89 4.60 16.59
C ASN A 217 -32.76 3.84 17.60
N LYS A 218 -33.73 4.51 18.25
CA LYS A 218 -34.57 3.92 19.31
C LYS A 218 -35.26 2.59 18.95
N PHE A 219 -35.52 2.34 17.66
CA PHE A 219 -36.15 1.11 17.18
C PHE A 219 -35.22 0.26 16.32
N GLY A 220 -33.91 0.58 16.29
CA GLY A 220 -32.94 -0.10 15.45
C GLY A 220 -32.94 0.36 13.98
N GLN A 221 -33.49 1.54 13.67
CA GLN A 221 -33.58 2.04 12.28
C GLN A 221 -32.24 2.31 11.60
N LEU A 222 -31.13 2.31 12.36
CA LEU A 222 -29.78 2.34 11.82
C LEU A 222 -29.22 0.95 11.47
N GLY A 223 -29.81 -0.14 11.99
CA GLY A 223 -29.39 -1.51 11.70
C GLY A 223 -28.09 -1.94 12.38
N LEU A 224 -27.63 -1.20 13.40
CA LEU A 224 -26.30 -1.35 14.01
C LEU A 224 -26.23 -2.42 15.12
N ASN A 225 -27.22 -3.32 15.21
CA ASN A 225 -27.33 -4.33 16.27
C ASN A 225 -27.48 -3.73 17.69
N ASP A 226 -28.04 -2.53 17.78
CA ASP A 226 -28.38 -1.85 19.04
C ASP A 226 -29.45 -0.79 18.80
N GLU A 227 -29.87 -0.11 19.87
CA GLU A 227 -30.89 0.94 19.86
C GLU A 227 -30.34 2.33 20.22
N ASN A 228 -29.01 2.52 20.17
CA ASN A 228 -28.36 3.75 20.60
C ASN A 228 -28.28 4.77 19.45
N ASP A 229 -28.72 5.99 19.73
CA ASP A 229 -28.60 7.12 18.81
C ASP A 229 -27.12 7.38 18.45
N ARG A 230 -26.86 7.80 17.21
CA ARG A 230 -25.51 8.04 16.69
C ARG A 230 -25.38 9.49 16.24
N TYR A 231 -24.42 10.21 16.83
CA TYR A 231 -24.21 11.64 16.54
C TYR A 231 -23.17 11.89 15.44
N VAL A 232 -22.54 10.82 14.94
CA VAL A 232 -21.62 10.83 13.81
C VAL A 232 -21.94 9.64 12.90
N PRO A 233 -21.63 9.73 11.59
CA PRO A 233 -21.82 8.63 10.64
C PRO A 233 -21.16 7.34 11.11
N ASN A 234 -21.91 6.24 11.12
CA ASN A 234 -21.42 4.92 11.49
C ASN A 234 -21.63 3.91 10.37
N LEU A 235 -20.61 3.11 10.06
CA LEU A 235 -20.66 2.08 9.03
C LEU A 235 -21.58 0.92 9.45
N LEU A 236 -22.57 0.62 8.60
CA LEU A 236 -23.45 -0.53 8.72
C LEU A 236 -22.78 -1.79 8.15
N LYS A 237 -21.95 -2.44 8.98
CA LYS A 237 -21.12 -3.59 8.56
C LYS A 237 -21.92 -4.80 8.06
N SER A 238 -23.14 -5.00 8.55
CA SER A 238 -24.00 -6.14 8.23
C SER A 238 -24.44 -6.21 6.76
N LEU A 239 -24.49 -5.07 6.05
CA LEU A 239 -24.88 -5.01 4.64
C LEU A 239 -23.71 -4.85 3.67
N ARG A 240 -22.46 -4.71 4.15
CA ARG A 240 -21.30 -4.39 3.29
C ARG A 240 -21.08 -5.39 2.16
N SER A 241 -21.38 -6.67 2.40
CA SER A 241 -21.22 -7.74 1.39
C SER A 241 -22.48 -8.05 0.59
N GLN A 242 -23.55 -7.25 0.72
CA GLN A 242 -24.87 -7.52 0.13
C GLN A 242 -25.13 -6.79 -1.20
N LYS A 243 -24.10 -6.10 -1.75
CA LYS A 243 -24.19 -5.33 -3.00
C LYS A 243 -25.39 -4.38 -3.02
N ILE A 244 -25.51 -3.53 -2.00
CA ILE A 244 -26.59 -2.55 -1.92
C ILE A 244 -26.40 -1.48 -3.00
N VAL A 245 -27.49 -1.14 -3.69
CA VAL A 245 -27.51 -0.16 -4.79
C VAL A 245 -28.51 0.98 -4.57
N TYR A 246 -29.44 0.83 -3.64
CA TYR A 246 -30.40 1.90 -3.31
C TYR A 246 -30.88 1.79 -1.87
N ILE A 247 -31.13 2.94 -1.23
CA ILE A 247 -31.65 3.04 0.14
C ILE A 247 -32.78 4.07 0.22
N CYS A 248 -33.81 3.80 1.02
CA CYS A 248 -34.86 4.75 1.35
C CYS A 248 -35.32 4.59 2.81
N CYS A 249 -35.85 5.67 3.39
CA CYS A 249 -36.20 5.73 4.80
C CYS A 249 -37.67 6.13 4.98
N GLY A 250 -38.32 5.53 5.97
CA GLY A 250 -39.58 6.04 6.52
C GLY A 250 -39.34 6.88 7.77
N GLU A 251 -40.36 7.03 8.62
CA GLU A 251 -40.24 7.81 9.87
C GLU A 251 -39.18 7.20 10.81
N ASP A 252 -39.36 5.93 11.13
CA ASP A 252 -38.55 5.19 12.11
C ASP A 252 -38.10 3.82 11.55
N HIS A 253 -38.05 3.65 10.22
CA HIS A 253 -37.57 2.42 9.57
C HIS A 253 -36.80 2.73 8.28
N THR A 254 -36.05 1.74 7.82
CA THR A 254 -35.17 1.84 6.64
C THR A 254 -35.34 0.62 5.76
N ALA A 255 -35.27 0.83 4.45
CA ALA A 255 -35.28 -0.22 3.44
C ALA A 255 -34.09 -0.07 2.48
N ALA A 256 -33.47 -1.18 2.09
CA ALA A 256 -32.33 -1.23 1.18
C ALA A 256 -32.57 -2.26 0.07
N LEU A 257 -32.14 -1.93 -1.15
CA LEU A 257 -32.27 -2.75 -2.35
C LEU A 257 -30.90 -3.23 -2.81
N THR A 258 -30.77 -4.52 -3.09
CA THR A 258 -29.55 -5.10 -3.66
C THR A 258 -29.54 -5.04 -5.18
N LYS A 259 -28.36 -5.14 -5.79
CA LYS A 259 -28.19 -5.26 -7.25
C LYS A 259 -29.00 -6.42 -7.87
N GLU A 260 -29.19 -7.49 -7.11
CA GLU A 260 -29.98 -8.67 -7.52
C GLU A 260 -31.49 -8.50 -7.29
N GLY A 261 -31.95 -7.35 -6.82
CA GLY A 261 -33.37 -7.07 -6.54
C GLY A 261 -33.87 -7.65 -5.22
N GLY A 262 -32.98 -7.95 -4.27
CA GLY A 262 -33.34 -8.34 -2.90
C GLY A 262 -33.65 -7.11 -2.04
N VAL A 263 -34.64 -7.22 -1.15
CA VAL A 263 -35.04 -6.13 -0.25
C VAL A 263 -34.70 -6.49 1.19
N PHE A 264 -34.00 -5.58 1.87
CA PHE A 264 -33.74 -5.62 3.31
C PHE A 264 -34.50 -4.49 4.00
N THR A 265 -35.05 -4.77 5.19
CA THR A 265 -35.77 -3.80 6.02
C THR A 265 -35.35 -3.93 7.47
N PHE A 266 -35.32 -2.81 8.20
CA PHE A 266 -34.96 -2.74 9.62
C PHE A 266 -35.51 -1.47 10.28
N GLY A 267 -35.56 -1.46 11.61
CA GLY A 267 -36.13 -0.40 12.43
C GLY A 267 -37.52 -0.73 12.99
N ALA A 268 -38.41 0.25 12.98
CA ALA A 268 -39.75 0.12 13.52
C ALA A 268 -40.60 -0.89 12.73
N GLY A 269 -41.18 -1.88 13.41
CA GLY A 269 -42.07 -2.88 12.79
C GLY A 269 -43.49 -2.90 13.33
N GLY A 270 -43.86 -2.00 14.25
CA GLY A 270 -45.13 -2.05 14.99
C GLY A 270 -46.41 -2.12 14.14
N TYR A 271 -46.36 -1.63 12.89
CA TYR A 271 -47.49 -1.68 11.95
C TYR A 271 -47.29 -2.71 10.83
N GLY A 272 -46.16 -3.44 10.82
CA GLY A 272 -45.83 -4.40 9.77
C GLY A 272 -45.01 -3.81 8.62
N GLN A 273 -44.50 -2.59 8.74
CA GLN A 273 -43.82 -1.85 7.66
C GLN A 273 -42.48 -2.46 7.21
N LEU A 274 -42.01 -3.49 7.92
CA LEU A 274 -40.84 -4.29 7.56
C LEU A 274 -41.20 -5.54 6.74
N GLY A 275 -42.47 -5.93 6.66
CA GLY A 275 -42.90 -7.00 5.76
C GLY A 275 -42.45 -8.42 6.16
N HIS A 276 -42.05 -8.62 7.42
CA HIS A 276 -41.56 -9.92 7.92
C HIS A 276 -42.64 -10.83 8.51
N ASN A 277 -43.92 -10.57 8.18
CA ASN A 277 -45.08 -11.22 8.78
C ASN A 277 -45.08 -11.13 10.32
N SER A 278 -44.56 -10.03 10.85
CA SER A 278 -44.39 -9.75 12.27
C SER A 278 -44.62 -8.26 12.55
N THR A 279 -44.83 -7.91 13.82
CA THR A 279 -44.88 -6.52 14.31
C THR A 279 -43.67 -6.15 15.17
N SER A 280 -42.67 -7.03 15.25
CA SER A 280 -41.44 -6.78 16.00
C SER A 280 -40.57 -5.73 15.34
N HIS A 281 -39.83 -4.98 16.15
CA HIS A 281 -38.72 -4.15 15.70
C HIS A 281 -37.55 -5.04 15.25
N GLU A 282 -36.78 -4.58 14.25
CA GLU A 282 -35.62 -5.30 13.74
C GLU A 282 -34.39 -4.40 13.87
N ILE A 283 -33.54 -4.68 14.86
CA ILE A 283 -32.30 -3.92 15.10
C ILE A 283 -31.16 -4.26 14.13
N ASN A 284 -31.37 -5.29 13.31
CA ASN A 284 -30.47 -5.72 12.25
C ASN A 284 -31.22 -5.76 10.92
N PRO A 285 -30.55 -5.44 9.79
CA PRO A 285 -31.12 -5.61 8.47
C PRO A 285 -31.59 -7.04 8.22
N ARG A 286 -32.89 -7.20 7.94
CA ARG A 286 -33.49 -8.50 7.66
C ARG A 286 -34.06 -8.53 6.25
N LYS A 287 -33.81 -9.61 5.52
CA LYS A 287 -34.32 -9.79 4.15
C LYS A 287 -35.82 -10.07 4.17
N VAL A 288 -36.57 -9.44 3.27
CA VAL A 288 -38.01 -9.67 3.09
C VAL A 288 -38.22 -10.94 2.27
N PHE A 289 -38.40 -12.07 2.96
CA PHE A 289 -38.51 -13.40 2.33
C PHE A 289 -39.67 -13.53 1.34
N GLU A 290 -40.81 -12.88 1.57
CA GLU A 290 -41.97 -12.98 0.68
C GLU A 290 -41.76 -12.32 -0.69
N LEU A 291 -40.73 -11.46 -0.82
CA LEU A 291 -40.30 -10.91 -2.11
C LEU A 291 -39.19 -11.74 -2.78
N MET A 292 -38.72 -12.82 -2.13
CA MET A 292 -37.69 -13.68 -2.73
C MET A 292 -38.21 -14.43 -3.96
N GLY A 293 -37.32 -14.63 -4.93
CA GLY A 293 -37.66 -15.21 -6.24
C GLY A 293 -38.22 -14.19 -7.23
N SER A 294 -38.59 -12.99 -6.77
CA SER A 294 -38.90 -11.84 -7.61
C SER A 294 -37.70 -10.89 -7.70
N ILE A 295 -37.56 -10.20 -8.82
CA ILE A 295 -36.58 -9.13 -9.00
C ILE A 295 -37.29 -7.80 -8.73
N VAL A 296 -37.05 -7.24 -7.54
CA VAL A 296 -37.54 -5.90 -7.19
C VAL A 296 -36.64 -4.86 -7.84
N THR A 297 -37.23 -3.86 -8.51
CA THR A 297 -36.47 -2.76 -9.14
C THR A 297 -36.68 -1.42 -8.50
N GLN A 298 -37.74 -1.26 -7.69
CA GLN A 298 -38.03 -0.01 -7.00
C GLN A 298 -38.55 -0.29 -5.59
N ILE A 299 -38.10 0.52 -4.63
CA ILE A 299 -38.62 0.56 -3.26
C ILE A 299 -38.89 2.02 -2.88
N ALA A 300 -39.94 2.24 -2.09
CA ALA A 300 -40.29 3.54 -1.54
C ALA A 300 -40.85 3.36 -0.13
N CYS A 301 -40.46 4.24 0.80
CA CYS A 301 -40.98 4.25 2.16
C CYS A 301 -41.89 5.46 2.35
N GLY A 302 -43.07 5.24 2.93
CA GLY A 302 -43.82 6.31 3.56
C GLY A 302 -43.51 6.41 5.04
N ARG A 303 -44.38 7.11 5.79
CA ARG A 303 -44.22 7.33 7.23
C ARG A 303 -44.08 6.02 7.99
N GLN A 304 -45.05 5.12 7.81
CA GLN A 304 -45.14 3.83 8.50
C GLN A 304 -45.55 2.70 7.56
N HIS A 305 -45.15 2.79 6.28
CA HIS A 305 -45.35 1.75 5.27
C HIS A 305 -44.21 1.70 4.27
N THR A 306 -44.10 0.58 3.57
CA THR A 306 -43.10 0.34 2.52
C THR A 306 -43.81 -0.19 1.28
N SER A 307 -43.38 0.27 0.12
CA SER A 307 -43.86 -0.16 -1.20
C SER A 307 -42.69 -0.72 -2.01
N ALA A 308 -42.94 -1.78 -2.78
CA ALA A 308 -41.94 -2.42 -3.65
C ALA A 308 -42.58 -2.78 -5.00
N PHE A 309 -41.83 -2.61 -6.11
CA PHE A 309 -42.31 -2.91 -7.45
C PHE A 309 -41.54 -4.06 -8.11
N VAL A 310 -42.28 -5.00 -8.71
CA VAL A 310 -41.75 -6.17 -9.42
C VAL A 310 -42.17 -6.13 -10.90
N PRO A 311 -41.28 -5.73 -11.83
CA PRO A 311 -41.62 -5.55 -13.24
C PRO A 311 -42.19 -6.77 -13.94
N SER A 312 -41.65 -7.96 -13.66
CA SER A 312 -42.04 -9.23 -14.31
C SER A 312 -43.49 -9.63 -14.05
N SER A 313 -44.05 -9.18 -12.91
CA SER A 313 -45.46 -9.38 -12.57
C SER A 313 -46.31 -8.14 -12.81
N GLY A 314 -45.69 -6.98 -13.04
CA GLY A 314 -46.34 -5.66 -13.06
C GLY A 314 -46.85 -5.21 -11.70
N ARG A 315 -46.68 -6.00 -10.62
CA ARG A 315 -47.33 -5.75 -9.34
C ARG A 315 -46.54 -4.78 -8.48
N ILE A 316 -47.29 -3.90 -7.80
CA ILE A 316 -46.82 -3.13 -6.66
C ILE A 316 -47.24 -3.88 -5.40
N TYR A 317 -46.31 -4.11 -4.50
CA TYR A 317 -46.53 -4.66 -3.16
C TYR A 317 -46.42 -3.54 -2.14
N SER A 318 -47.29 -3.54 -1.13
CA SER A 318 -47.28 -2.59 -0.02
C SER A 318 -47.53 -3.29 1.31
N PHE A 319 -46.90 -2.79 2.36
CA PHE A 319 -47.02 -3.35 3.71
C PHE A 319 -46.72 -2.29 4.78
N GLY A 320 -47.32 -2.43 5.97
CA GLY A 320 -47.27 -1.46 7.07
C GLY A 320 -48.65 -0.95 7.49
N LEU A 321 -48.70 0.30 7.94
CA LEU A 321 -49.90 1.00 8.37
C LEU A 321 -50.88 1.13 7.20
N GLY A 322 -52.14 0.72 7.40
CA GLY A 322 -53.21 0.82 6.41
C GLY A 322 -54.31 1.82 6.76
N GLY A 323 -54.31 2.39 7.96
CA GLY A 323 -55.43 3.15 8.53
C GLY A 323 -55.88 4.36 7.69
N ASN A 324 -54.97 4.95 6.91
CA ASN A 324 -55.24 6.09 6.04
C ASN A 324 -55.28 5.70 4.55
N GLY A 325 -55.45 4.40 4.24
CA GLY A 325 -55.51 3.91 2.86
C GLY A 325 -54.18 3.88 2.11
N GLN A 326 -53.06 4.23 2.74
CA GLN A 326 -51.75 4.41 2.09
C GLN A 326 -51.17 3.15 1.42
N LEU A 327 -51.72 1.98 1.75
CA LEU A 327 -51.38 0.70 1.13
C LEU A 327 -52.11 0.44 -0.19
N GLY A 328 -53.24 1.12 -0.46
CA GLY A 328 -53.97 0.96 -1.73
C GLY A 328 -54.61 -0.42 -1.92
N THR A 329 -54.95 -1.11 -0.83
CA THR A 329 -55.44 -2.51 -0.86
C THR A 329 -56.97 -2.62 -0.84
N GLY A 330 -57.70 -1.50 -0.85
CA GLY A 330 -59.15 -1.47 -0.65
C GLY A 330 -59.59 -1.69 0.79
N SER A 331 -58.65 -1.63 1.76
CA SER A 331 -58.91 -1.83 3.18
C SER A 331 -58.05 -0.89 4.02
N THR A 332 -58.56 -0.53 5.21
CA THR A 332 -57.83 0.22 6.24
C THR A 332 -56.96 -0.67 7.15
N SER A 333 -56.92 -1.98 6.88
CA SER A 333 -56.16 -2.94 7.69
C SER A 333 -54.65 -2.83 7.45
N ASN A 334 -53.88 -2.90 8.54
CA ASN A 334 -52.43 -3.03 8.47
C ASN A 334 -52.04 -4.34 7.78
N ARG A 335 -50.93 -4.33 7.05
CA ARG A 335 -50.36 -5.52 6.40
C ARG A 335 -48.98 -5.79 6.96
N LYS A 336 -48.81 -6.96 7.59
CA LYS A 336 -47.53 -7.39 8.19
C LYS A 336 -46.54 -7.95 7.17
N SER A 337 -47.00 -8.15 5.95
CA SER A 337 -46.28 -8.86 4.91
C SER A 337 -46.68 -8.26 3.54
N PRO A 338 -45.78 -8.31 2.53
CA PRO A 338 -46.04 -7.77 1.20
C PRO A 338 -47.40 -8.14 0.62
N PHE A 339 -48.28 -7.15 0.45
CA PHE A 339 -49.61 -7.34 -0.10
C PHE A 339 -49.78 -6.56 -1.41
N THR A 340 -50.46 -7.13 -2.39
CA THR A 340 -50.60 -6.48 -3.71
C THR A 340 -51.51 -5.26 -3.62
N VAL A 341 -51.04 -4.12 -4.13
CA VAL A 341 -51.84 -2.91 -4.33
C VAL A 341 -52.93 -3.21 -5.36
N LYS A 342 -54.18 -2.84 -5.09
CA LYS A 342 -55.30 -3.14 -6.00
C LYS A 342 -55.18 -2.33 -7.29
N GLY A 343 -55.40 -2.97 -8.42
CA GLY A 343 -55.35 -2.31 -9.74
C GLY A 343 -55.12 -3.31 -10.86
N ASN A 344 -55.50 -2.92 -12.08
CA ASN A 344 -55.30 -3.71 -13.30
C ASN A 344 -53.87 -3.53 -13.80
N TRP A 345 -52.90 -4.03 -13.03
CA TRP A 345 -51.48 -3.88 -13.35
C TRP A 345 -51.05 -4.80 -14.48
N TYR A 346 -50.27 -4.26 -15.42
CA TYR A 346 -49.76 -4.98 -16.57
C TYR A 346 -48.24 -5.19 -16.47
N PRO A 347 -47.72 -6.42 -16.67
CA PRO A 347 -46.30 -6.71 -16.58
C PRO A 347 -45.50 -6.17 -17.77
N TYR A 348 -44.28 -5.69 -17.52
CA TYR A 348 -43.39 -5.25 -18.58
C TYR A 348 -42.59 -6.44 -19.14
N ASN A 349 -43.06 -7.01 -20.26
CA ASN A 349 -42.48 -8.22 -20.88
C ASN A 349 -41.93 -7.98 -22.30
N GLY A 350 -41.86 -6.72 -22.78
CA GLY A 350 -41.32 -6.37 -24.09
C GLY A 350 -42.18 -6.74 -25.31
N GLN A 351 -43.35 -7.38 -25.13
CA GLN A 351 -44.30 -7.70 -26.21
C GLN A 351 -45.47 -6.70 -26.25
N ARG A 352 -45.84 -6.23 -27.45
CA ARG A 352 -47.08 -5.46 -27.67
C ARG A 352 -48.26 -6.41 -27.62
N LEU A 353 -49.27 -6.11 -26.79
CA LEU A 353 -50.53 -6.86 -26.76
C LEU A 353 -51.59 -6.28 -27.70
N PRO A 354 -52.56 -7.10 -28.13
CA PRO A 354 -53.65 -6.70 -29.02
C PRO A 354 -54.66 -5.81 -28.31
N ASP A 355 -55.47 -5.08 -29.09
CA ASP A 355 -56.58 -4.24 -28.62
C ASP A 355 -57.56 -5.08 -27.79
N ILE A 356 -57.53 -4.89 -26.47
CA ILE A 356 -58.53 -5.45 -25.54
C ILE A 356 -59.51 -4.33 -25.22
N ASP A 357 -60.74 -4.49 -25.70
CA ASP A 357 -61.85 -3.61 -25.37
C ASP A 357 -62.29 -3.80 -23.91
N SER A 358 -62.62 -2.67 -23.26
CA SER A 358 -63.38 -2.46 -22.02
C SER A 358 -62.69 -2.32 -20.65
N GLU A 359 -61.44 -2.77 -20.42
CA GLU A 359 -60.75 -2.55 -19.12
C GLU A 359 -59.44 -1.73 -19.25
N GLU A 360 -59.30 -0.65 -18.46
CA GLU A 360 -58.09 0.19 -18.42
C GLU A 360 -56.98 -0.53 -17.62
N TYR A 361 -55.90 -0.94 -18.30
CA TYR A 361 -54.72 -1.54 -17.68
C TYR A 361 -53.60 -0.51 -17.47
N PHE A 362 -52.77 -0.73 -16.45
CA PHE A 362 -51.72 0.21 -16.04
C PHE A 362 -50.33 -0.43 -16.04
N CYS A 363 -49.42 0.12 -16.82
CA CYS A 363 -48.00 -0.22 -16.76
C CYS A 363 -47.27 0.75 -15.84
N VAL A 364 -46.74 0.28 -14.72
CA VAL A 364 -46.02 1.11 -13.75
C VAL A 364 -44.70 1.56 -14.35
N LYS A 365 -44.45 2.87 -14.29
CA LYS A 365 -43.14 3.46 -14.60
C LYS A 365 -42.35 3.72 -13.32
N ARG A 366 -42.98 4.34 -12.32
CA ARG A 366 -42.34 4.68 -11.04
C ARG A 366 -43.31 4.72 -9.86
N ILE A 367 -42.86 4.28 -8.69
CA ILE A 367 -43.59 4.38 -7.42
C ILE A 367 -43.03 5.48 -6.51
N PHE A 368 -43.89 6.12 -5.74
CA PHE A 368 -43.52 7.11 -4.73
C PHE A 368 -44.34 6.90 -3.45
N SER A 369 -43.74 7.18 -2.30
CA SER A 369 -44.40 7.11 -1.00
C SER A 369 -43.76 8.15 -0.08
N GLY A 370 -44.56 8.75 0.80
CA GLY A 370 -44.12 9.70 1.83
C GLY A 370 -45.33 10.18 2.62
N GLY A 371 -45.13 10.56 3.88
CA GLY A 371 -46.26 10.75 4.79
C GLY A 371 -47.18 9.52 4.79
N ASP A 372 -48.49 9.75 4.71
CA ASP A 372 -49.51 8.70 4.59
C ASP A 372 -50.12 8.66 3.18
N GLN A 373 -49.34 9.02 2.15
CA GLN A 373 -49.76 9.02 0.76
C GLN A 373 -48.78 8.26 -0.15
N SER A 374 -49.32 7.70 -1.23
CA SER A 374 -48.60 6.88 -2.18
C SER A 374 -49.05 7.20 -3.61
N PHE A 375 -48.11 7.14 -4.55
CA PHE A 375 -48.35 7.45 -5.95
C PHE A 375 -47.71 6.41 -6.86
N SER A 376 -48.32 6.23 -8.03
CA SER A 376 -47.73 5.49 -9.15
C SER A 376 -47.85 6.31 -10.42
N HIS A 377 -46.71 6.59 -11.04
CA HIS A 377 -46.65 7.03 -12.42
C HIS A 377 -46.84 5.80 -13.32
N TYR A 378 -47.83 5.86 -14.20
CA TYR A 378 -48.16 4.78 -15.12
C TYR A 378 -48.19 5.25 -16.57
N SER A 379 -48.13 4.29 -17.49
CA SER A 379 -48.45 4.44 -18.91
C SER A 379 -49.49 3.39 -19.32
N GLY A 380 -50.24 3.64 -20.39
CA GLY A 380 -51.12 2.62 -20.96
C GLY A 380 -50.31 1.51 -21.66
N PRO A 381 -50.86 0.30 -21.84
CA PRO A 381 -50.14 -0.82 -22.44
C PRO A 381 -49.57 -0.53 -23.83
N GLN A 382 -50.27 0.28 -24.63
CA GLN A 382 -49.84 0.67 -25.98
C GLN A 382 -48.61 1.60 -25.98
N ASN A 383 -48.39 2.36 -24.90
CA ASN A 383 -47.31 3.35 -24.75
C ASN A 383 -46.33 2.97 -23.63
N CYS A 384 -46.26 1.67 -23.29
CA CYS A 384 -45.44 1.18 -22.19
C CYS A 384 -43.94 1.24 -22.54
N GLY A 385 -43.23 2.20 -21.94
CA GLY A 385 -41.76 2.19 -21.88
C GLY A 385 -41.22 1.28 -20.77
N PRO A 386 -39.89 1.08 -20.69
CA PRO A 386 -39.29 0.37 -19.56
C PRO A 386 -39.57 1.10 -18.24
N PRO A 387 -39.88 0.39 -17.15
CA PRO A 387 -39.96 0.99 -15.83
C PRO A 387 -38.59 1.47 -15.37
N ASP A 388 -38.57 2.46 -14.47
CA ASP A 388 -37.33 2.89 -13.83
C ASP A 388 -36.74 1.72 -13.02
N ASP A 389 -35.43 1.57 -13.03
CA ASP A 389 -34.72 0.53 -12.28
C ASP A 389 -33.69 1.17 -11.35
N PHE A 390 -33.98 1.22 -10.05
CA PHE A 390 -33.11 1.84 -9.05
C PHE A 390 -31.82 1.06 -8.80
N ARG A 391 -31.66 -0.10 -9.43
CA ARG A 391 -30.41 -0.86 -9.45
C ARG A 391 -29.41 -0.32 -10.48
N CYS A 392 -29.88 0.53 -11.39
CA CYS A 392 -29.07 1.26 -12.36
C CYS A 392 -29.01 2.74 -11.95
N PRO A 393 -27.88 3.23 -11.41
CA PRO A 393 -27.78 4.62 -10.98
C PRO A 393 -27.97 5.61 -12.13
N ASP A 394 -28.73 6.67 -11.87
CA ASP A 394 -28.94 7.77 -12.83
C ASP A 394 -27.65 8.60 -12.97
N PRO A 395 -27.01 8.65 -14.16
CA PRO A 395 -25.77 9.37 -14.39
C PRO A 395 -25.84 10.86 -14.04
N THR A 396 -27.01 11.51 -14.14
CA THR A 396 -27.14 12.94 -13.82
C THR A 396 -27.12 13.21 -12.32
N LYS A 397 -27.35 12.18 -11.50
CA LYS A 397 -27.36 12.23 -10.03
C LYS A 397 -26.07 11.70 -9.40
N GLN A 398 -25.06 11.38 -10.22
CA GLN A 398 -23.78 10.83 -9.75
C GLN A 398 -22.70 11.91 -9.57
N ILE A 399 -21.74 11.58 -8.71
CA ILE A 399 -20.51 12.34 -8.53
C ILE A 399 -19.63 12.29 -9.79
N TRP A 400 -18.67 13.21 -9.91
CA TRP A 400 -17.66 13.10 -10.94
C TRP A 400 -16.77 11.88 -10.72
N THR A 401 -16.49 11.17 -11.82
CA THR A 401 -15.55 10.07 -11.88
C THR A 401 -14.73 10.20 -13.16
N VAL A 402 -13.41 10.00 -13.06
CA VAL A 402 -12.52 9.91 -14.22
C VAL A 402 -12.86 8.62 -14.95
N ASN A 403 -13.44 8.76 -16.14
CA ASN A 403 -13.81 7.66 -17.01
C ASN A 403 -13.51 8.02 -18.46
N GLU A 404 -13.56 7.02 -19.34
CA GLU A 404 -13.27 7.15 -20.76
C GLU A 404 -14.09 8.26 -21.43
N ALA A 405 -15.40 8.35 -21.16
CA ALA A 405 -16.28 9.35 -21.78
C ALA A 405 -15.92 10.78 -21.36
N LEU A 406 -15.57 10.99 -20.09
CA LEU A 406 -15.18 12.30 -19.57
C LEU A 406 -13.83 12.74 -20.12
N ILE A 407 -12.85 11.82 -20.20
CA ILE A 407 -11.55 12.10 -20.81
C ILE A 407 -11.71 12.45 -22.30
N GLN A 408 -12.49 11.69 -23.05
CA GLN A 408 -12.78 11.99 -24.46
C GLN A 408 -13.39 13.38 -24.64
N LYS A 409 -14.32 13.77 -23.75
CA LYS A 409 -14.89 15.12 -23.73
C LYS A 409 -13.82 16.18 -23.47
N TRP A 410 -12.93 15.96 -22.50
CA TRP A 410 -11.87 16.90 -22.16
C TRP A 410 -10.77 17.00 -23.23
N LEU A 411 -10.54 15.95 -24.03
CA LEU A 411 -9.55 15.95 -25.10
C LEU A 411 -10.10 16.41 -26.46
N SER A 412 -11.41 16.54 -26.61
CA SER A 412 -12.05 16.89 -27.90
C SER A 412 -12.30 18.39 -28.10
N TYR A 413 -11.81 19.27 -27.22
CA TYR A 413 -12.00 20.70 -27.43
C TYR A 413 -11.16 21.21 -28.62
N PRO A 414 -11.71 22.11 -29.43
CA PRO A 414 -11.03 22.61 -30.63
C PRO A 414 -9.79 23.43 -30.27
N SER A 415 -8.83 23.46 -31.19
CA SER A 415 -7.59 24.25 -31.06
C SER A 415 -7.91 25.72 -30.75
N GLY A 416 -7.53 26.20 -29.57
CA GLY A 416 -7.91 27.55 -29.11
C GLY A 416 -7.72 27.80 -27.61
N ARG A 417 -8.50 28.72 -27.06
CA ARG A 417 -8.48 29.03 -25.61
C ARG A 417 -9.10 27.88 -24.83
N PHE A 418 -8.42 27.45 -23.76
CA PHE A 418 -8.91 26.40 -22.86
C PHE A 418 -10.31 26.73 -22.32
N PRO A 419 -11.34 25.89 -22.55
CA PRO A 419 -12.69 26.16 -22.10
C PRO A 419 -12.79 26.19 -20.56
N VAL A 420 -13.50 27.20 -20.04
CA VAL A 420 -13.68 27.38 -18.59
C VAL A 420 -14.51 26.23 -18.01
N GLU A 421 -15.47 25.70 -18.77
CA GLU A 421 -16.30 24.58 -18.37
C GLU A 421 -15.46 23.32 -18.14
N ILE A 422 -14.51 23.02 -19.04
CA ILE A 422 -13.59 21.88 -18.90
C ILE A 422 -12.66 22.11 -17.71
N ALA A 423 -12.13 23.33 -17.54
CA ALA A 423 -11.28 23.67 -16.40
C ALA A 423 -11.99 23.43 -15.05
N ASN A 424 -13.26 23.85 -14.95
CA ASN A 424 -14.08 23.66 -13.75
C ASN A 424 -14.42 22.18 -13.50
N GLU A 425 -14.69 21.41 -14.54
CA GLU A 425 -14.93 19.95 -14.41
C GLU A 425 -13.68 19.20 -13.94
N ILE A 426 -12.51 19.57 -14.47
CA ILE A 426 -11.22 19.01 -14.02
C ILE A 426 -10.97 19.40 -12.56
N ASP A 427 -11.09 20.68 -12.22
CA ASP A 427 -10.87 21.14 -10.83
C ASP A 427 -11.85 20.48 -9.86
N GLY A 428 -13.13 20.37 -10.22
CA GLY A 428 -14.14 19.66 -9.43
C GLY A 428 -13.84 18.17 -9.23
N THR A 429 -13.26 17.50 -10.25
CA THR A 429 -12.92 16.07 -10.17
C THR A 429 -11.62 15.84 -9.38
N PHE A 430 -10.60 16.64 -9.61
CA PHE A 430 -9.25 16.46 -9.04
C PHE A 430 -9.02 17.21 -7.73
N SER A 431 -10.00 17.99 -7.25
CA SER A 431 -10.00 18.57 -5.91
C SER A 431 -10.61 17.66 -4.85
N SER A 432 -11.23 16.54 -5.26
CA SER A 432 -11.92 15.59 -4.37
C SER A 432 -11.31 14.19 -4.42
N SER A 433 -10.85 13.70 -3.27
CA SER A 433 -10.44 12.30 -3.11
C SER A 433 -11.62 11.35 -3.28
N GLY A 434 -12.85 11.76 -2.93
CA GLY A 434 -14.04 10.95 -3.13
C GLY A 434 -14.29 10.65 -4.61
N CYS A 435 -14.13 11.65 -5.48
CA CYS A 435 -14.23 11.48 -6.93
C CYS A 435 -13.17 10.51 -7.47
N LEU A 436 -11.89 10.69 -7.09
CA LEU A 436 -10.81 9.81 -7.53
C LEU A 436 -10.95 8.38 -6.98
N ASN A 437 -11.39 8.23 -5.72
CA ASN A 437 -11.69 6.94 -5.10
C ASN A 437 -12.87 6.19 -5.74
N GLY A 438 -13.76 6.92 -6.43
CA GLY A 438 -14.87 6.38 -7.20
C GLY A 438 -14.58 6.15 -8.69
N SER A 439 -13.42 6.57 -9.19
CA SER A 439 -13.11 6.60 -10.63
C SER A 439 -12.65 5.25 -11.18
N PHE A 440 -11.81 4.53 -10.44
CA PHE A 440 -11.11 3.34 -10.92
C PHE A 440 -11.62 2.06 -10.28
N LEU A 441 -12.93 1.95 -10.08
CA LEU A 441 -13.53 0.78 -9.43
C LEU A 441 -13.50 -0.44 -10.34
N ALA A 442 -13.27 -1.62 -9.77
CA ALA A 442 -13.39 -2.89 -10.48
C ALA A 442 -14.88 -3.25 -10.68
N VAL A 443 -15.52 -2.63 -11.67
CA VAL A 443 -16.97 -2.78 -11.94
C VAL A 443 -17.29 -3.97 -12.83
N SER A 444 -16.38 -4.37 -13.72
CA SER A 444 -16.59 -5.45 -14.71
C SER A 444 -16.93 -6.80 -14.09
N ASN A 445 -16.39 -7.07 -12.89
CA ASN A 445 -16.59 -8.31 -12.15
C ASN A 445 -17.22 -8.08 -10.75
N ASP A 446 -17.74 -6.88 -10.48
CA ASP A 446 -18.28 -6.49 -9.17
C ASP A 446 -17.32 -6.58 -7.98
N ASP A 447 -16.00 -6.69 -8.18
CA ASP A 447 -15.05 -6.82 -7.07
C ASP A 447 -14.99 -5.57 -6.18
N HIS A 448 -15.40 -4.40 -6.69
CA HIS A 448 -15.49 -3.19 -5.87
C HIS A 448 -16.43 -3.36 -4.64
N TYR A 449 -17.48 -4.20 -4.70
CA TYR A 449 -18.33 -4.52 -3.54
C TYR A 449 -17.61 -5.34 -2.45
N ARG A 450 -16.43 -5.91 -2.74
CA ARG A 450 -15.63 -6.69 -1.77
C ARG A 450 -14.63 -5.84 -0.99
N THR A 451 -14.71 -4.52 -1.13
CA THR A 451 -13.73 -3.60 -0.54
C THR A 451 -13.67 -3.70 0.98
N GLY A 452 -12.46 -3.90 1.50
CA GLY A 452 -12.18 -4.13 2.91
C GLY A 452 -10.70 -4.02 3.22
N THR A 453 -10.29 -4.47 4.41
CA THR A 453 -8.89 -4.37 4.88
C THR A 453 -7.88 -5.20 4.08
N LYS A 454 -8.36 -6.14 3.26
CA LYS A 454 -7.54 -7.02 2.41
C LYS A 454 -7.66 -6.71 0.92
N PHE A 455 -8.76 -6.11 0.47
CA PHE A 455 -9.02 -5.88 -0.95
C PHE A 455 -9.46 -4.43 -1.15
N SER A 456 -8.81 -3.72 -2.07
CA SER A 456 -9.06 -2.30 -2.34
C SER A 456 -10.28 -2.06 -3.22
N GLY A 457 -10.65 -3.04 -4.06
CA GLY A 457 -11.76 -2.94 -5.01
C GLY A 457 -11.52 -1.99 -6.19
N VAL A 458 -10.25 -1.61 -6.43
CA VAL A 458 -9.85 -0.78 -7.57
C VAL A 458 -9.19 -1.61 -8.66
N ASP A 459 -9.39 -1.19 -9.91
CA ASP A 459 -8.69 -1.68 -11.08
C ASP A 459 -7.47 -0.77 -11.34
N MET A 460 -6.29 -1.26 -10.93
CA MET A 460 -5.02 -0.55 -11.10
C MET A 460 -4.64 -0.35 -12.57
N ASN A 461 -5.04 -1.25 -13.46
CA ASN A 461 -4.78 -1.10 -14.89
C ASN A 461 -5.66 0.00 -15.49
N ALA A 462 -6.92 0.08 -15.10
CA ALA A 462 -7.81 1.17 -15.50
C ALA A 462 -7.27 2.53 -15.00
N ALA A 463 -6.81 2.61 -13.75
CA ALA A 463 -6.18 3.82 -13.21
C ALA A 463 -4.99 4.28 -14.07
N ARG A 464 -4.04 3.37 -14.33
CA ARG A 464 -2.87 3.64 -15.17
C ARG A 464 -3.27 4.11 -16.57
N LEU A 465 -4.12 3.36 -17.27
CA LEU A 465 -4.50 3.66 -18.65
C LEU A 465 -5.23 5.01 -18.76
N LEU A 466 -6.17 5.30 -17.86
CA LEU A 466 -6.94 6.54 -17.89
C LEU A 466 -6.06 7.75 -17.53
N PHE A 467 -5.18 7.65 -16.53
CA PHE A 467 -4.26 8.74 -16.23
C PHE A 467 -3.29 9.03 -17.38
N HIS A 468 -2.72 8.02 -18.01
CA HIS A 468 -1.83 8.21 -19.17
C HIS A 468 -2.57 8.77 -20.38
N LYS A 469 -3.84 8.41 -20.54
CA LYS A 469 -4.68 8.98 -21.60
C LYS A 469 -5.01 10.45 -21.35
N LEU A 470 -5.20 10.85 -20.08
CA LEU A 470 -5.51 12.23 -19.72
C LEU A 470 -4.27 13.13 -19.81
N ILE A 471 -3.13 12.66 -19.31
CA ILE A 471 -1.88 13.42 -19.22
C ILE A 471 -1.06 13.16 -20.49
N GLN A 472 -1.43 13.86 -21.56
CA GLN A 472 -0.76 13.77 -22.86
C GLN A 472 0.12 15.00 -23.14
N PRO A 473 1.27 14.84 -23.81
CA PRO A 473 2.12 15.95 -24.23
C PRO A 473 1.40 16.96 -25.14
N ASP A 474 0.43 16.49 -25.95
CA ASP A 474 -0.32 17.31 -26.90
C ASP A 474 -1.33 18.27 -26.22
N HIS A 475 -1.65 18.05 -24.94
CA HIS A 475 -2.64 18.83 -24.18
C HIS A 475 -2.06 19.36 -22.85
N PRO A 476 -1.01 20.20 -22.87
CA PRO A 476 -0.31 20.63 -21.66
C PRO A 476 -1.20 21.43 -20.69
N GLN A 477 -2.21 22.13 -21.20
CA GLN A 477 -3.18 22.89 -20.38
C GLN A 477 -4.00 21.99 -19.44
N ILE A 478 -4.36 20.78 -19.88
CA ILE A 478 -5.05 19.79 -19.04
C ILE A 478 -4.12 19.32 -17.93
N SER A 479 -2.89 18.94 -18.29
CA SER A 479 -1.88 18.49 -17.33
C SER A 479 -1.59 19.54 -16.26
N GLN A 480 -1.48 20.81 -16.65
CA GLN A 480 -1.30 21.94 -15.73
C GLN A 480 -2.52 22.16 -14.82
N GLN A 481 -3.74 22.05 -15.37
CA GLN A 481 -4.97 22.21 -14.57
C GLN A 481 -5.12 21.07 -13.55
N VAL A 482 -4.83 19.83 -13.96
CA VAL A 482 -4.83 18.66 -13.05
C VAL A 482 -3.78 18.83 -11.96
N ALA A 483 -2.54 19.20 -12.31
CA ALA A 483 -1.47 19.44 -11.35
C ALA A 483 -1.84 20.54 -10.34
N ALA A 484 -2.36 21.68 -10.81
CA ALA A 484 -2.77 22.79 -9.97
C ALA A 484 -3.92 22.40 -9.01
N SER A 485 -4.89 21.62 -9.48
CA SER A 485 -5.98 21.10 -8.65
C SER A 485 -5.47 20.15 -7.56
N LEU A 486 -4.56 19.24 -7.90
CA LEU A 486 -3.95 18.32 -6.93
C LEU A 486 -3.16 19.06 -5.86
N GLU A 487 -2.29 19.99 -6.28
CA GLU A 487 -1.41 20.79 -5.43
C GLU A 487 -2.19 21.70 -4.47
N LYS A 488 -3.17 22.46 -4.99
CA LYS A 488 -3.84 23.52 -4.21
C LYS A 488 -5.07 23.02 -3.47
N ASN A 489 -5.81 22.08 -4.06
CA ASN A 489 -7.18 21.79 -3.63
C ASN A 489 -7.34 20.40 -2.99
N LEU A 490 -6.52 19.41 -3.36
CA LEU A 490 -6.66 18.04 -2.85
C LEU A 490 -5.63 17.65 -1.79
N ILE A 491 -4.34 17.62 -2.14
CA ILE A 491 -3.28 17.07 -1.27
C ILE A 491 -3.21 17.78 0.10
N PRO A 492 -3.33 19.13 0.18
CA PRO A 492 -3.34 19.83 1.47
C PRO A 492 -4.52 19.50 2.38
N LYS A 493 -5.60 18.91 1.83
CA LYS A 493 -6.82 18.56 2.58
C LYS A 493 -6.84 17.09 3.06
N LEU A 494 -5.81 16.30 2.75
CA LEU A 494 -5.72 14.91 3.18
C LEU A 494 -5.57 14.83 4.71
N THR A 495 -6.35 13.95 5.34
CA THR A 495 -6.35 13.75 6.80
C THR A 495 -5.61 12.46 7.19
N SER A 496 -5.03 12.46 8.40
CA SER A 496 -4.34 11.29 8.96
C SER A 496 -5.29 10.18 9.43
N SER A 497 -6.47 10.58 9.93
CA SER A 497 -7.56 9.69 10.31
C SER A 497 -8.59 9.66 9.19
N LEU A 498 -8.89 8.45 8.72
CA LEU A 498 -9.80 8.22 7.60
C LEU A 498 -11.05 7.48 8.07
N PRO A 499 -12.23 7.85 7.55
CA PRO A 499 -13.50 7.33 8.05
C PRO A 499 -13.82 5.89 7.63
N ASP A 500 -13.26 5.45 6.51
CA ASP A 500 -13.39 4.08 6.00
C ASP A 500 -12.20 3.72 5.10
N VAL A 501 -11.99 2.43 4.87
CA VAL A 501 -10.96 1.93 3.95
C VAL A 501 -11.18 2.43 2.52
N GLU A 502 -12.41 2.71 2.07
CA GLU A 502 -12.66 3.25 0.72
C GLU A 502 -11.93 4.58 0.46
N ALA A 503 -11.65 5.37 1.50
CA ALA A 503 -10.92 6.63 1.39
C ALA A 503 -9.41 6.43 1.08
N LEU A 504 -8.86 5.24 1.31
CA LEU A 504 -7.44 4.92 1.09
C LEU A 504 -7.07 4.65 -0.37
N ARG A 505 -8.05 4.40 -1.25
CA ARG A 505 -7.80 3.98 -2.65
C ARG A 505 -6.94 4.98 -3.44
N PHE A 506 -7.04 6.25 -3.10
CA PHE A 506 -6.27 7.34 -3.70
C PHE A 506 -4.76 7.15 -3.50
N TYR A 507 -4.34 6.61 -2.36
CA TYR A 507 -2.93 6.32 -2.07
C TYR A 507 -2.37 5.15 -2.90
N LEU A 508 -3.24 4.30 -3.46
CA LEU A 508 -2.84 3.29 -4.43
C LEU A 508 -2.80 3.83 -5.85
N THR A 509 -3.82 4.61 -6.23
CA THR A 509 -4.08 4.97 -7.63
C THR A 509 -3.31 6.20 -8.09
N LEU A 510 -3.08 7.21 -7.24
CA LEU A 510 -2.38 8.43 -7.63
C LEU A 510 -0.94 8.20 -8.12
N PRO A 511 -0.13 7.29 -7.53
CA PRO A 511 1.20 6.96 -8.06
C PRO A 511 1.25 6.53 -9.54
N GLU A 512 0.13 6.06 -10.11
CA GLU A 512 0.02 5.73 -11.54
C GLU A 512 -0.16 6.97 -12.44
N CYS A 513 -0.39 8.15 -11.86
CA CYS A 513 -0.52 9.40 -12.60
C CYS A 513 0.84 9.90 -13.07
N PRO A 514 1.05 10.15 -14.39
CA PRO A 514 2.34 10.59 -14.92
C PRO A 514 2.88 11.88 -14.28
N LEU A 515 2.00 12.75 -13.77
CA LEU A 515 2.40 13.98 -13.06
C LEU A 515 3.23 13.71 -11.81
N MET A 516 3.09 12.53 -11.18
CA MET A 516 3.87 12.15 -10.00
C MET A 516 5.35 11.94 -10.34
N SER A 517 5.65 11.40 -11.53
CA SER A 517 7.02 11.13 -12.00
C SER A 517 7.68 12.34 -12.67
N ASP A 518 6.97 13.48 -12.83
CA ASP A 518 7.57 14.70 -13.34
C ASP A 518 8.35 15.42 -12.23
N SER A 519 9.66 15.58 -12.44
CA SER A 519 10.56 16.29 -11.51
C SER A 519 10.10 17.70 -11.13
N ASN A 520 9.37 18.40 -12.01
CA ASN A 520 8.83 19.73 -11.71
C ASN A 520 7.74 19.70 -10.63
N ASN A 521 7.10 18.55 -10.44
CA ASN A 521 6.00 18.36 -9.49
C ASN A 521 6.44 17.62 -8.22
N PHE A 522 7.71 17.27 -8.06
CA PHE A 522 8.16 16.51 -6.88
C PHE A 522 7.92 17.28 -5.58
N THR A 523 8.25 18.57 -5.54
CA THR A 523 8.10 19.41 -4.34
C THR A 523 6.66 19.83 -4.05
N THR A 524 5.82 19.91 -5.09
CA THR A 524 4.43 20.41 -4.98
C THR A 524 3.40 19.28 -4.88
N ILE A 525 3.68 18.10 -5.43
CA ILE A 525 2.74 16.96 -5.48
C ILE A 525 3.33 15.72 -4.81
N ALA A 526 4.44 15.17 -5.32
CA ALA A 526 4.92 13.84 -4.89
C ALA A 526 5.36 13.80 -3.41
N ILE A 527 6.11 14.80 -2.96
CA ILE A 527 6.57 14.91 -1.58
C ILE A 527 5.40 15.22 -0.64
N PRO A 528 4.53 16.24 -0.88
CA PRO A 528 3.34 16.46 -0.06
C PRO A 528 2.40 15.24 0.03
N PHE A 529 2.24 14.49 -1.06
CA PHE A 529 1.53 13.20 -1.05
C PHE A 529 2.23 12.18 -0.13
N GLY A 530 3.56 12.04 -0.25
CA GLY A 530 4.36 11.21 0.65
C GLY A 530 4.25 11.63 2.12
N THR A 531 4.18 12.94 2.40
CA THR A 531 3.98 13.48 3.75
C THR A 531 2.60 13.07 4.29
N ALA A 532 1.54 13.18 3.49
CA ALA A 532 0.21 12.72 3.87
C ALA A 532 0.19 11.21 4.18
N LEU A 533 0.86 10.40 3.37
CA LEU A 533 1.00 8.95 3.55
C LEU A 533 1.74 8.61 4.86
N VAL A 534 2.88 9.25 5.13
CA VAL A 534 3.68 9.02 6.35
C VAL A 534 2.92 9.45 7.61
N ASN A 535 2.06 10.46 7.50
CA ASN A 535 1.24 10.97 8.61
C ASN A 535 -0.04 10.17 8.86
N LEU A 536 -0.33 9.12 8.08
CA LEU A 536 -1.49 8.25 8.32
C LEU A 536 -1.41 7.59 9.70
N GLU A 537 -2.56 7.46 10.36
CA GLU A 537 -2.66 6.68 11.59
C GLU A 537 -2.31 5.20 11.36
N LYS A 538 -1.90 4.49 12.44
CA LYS A 538 -1.44 3.10 12.36
C LYS A 538 -2.44 2.15 11.69
N ALA A 539 -3.75 2.34 11.92
CA ALA A 539 -4.78 1.46 11.38
C ALA A 539 -4.98 1.64 9.86
N PRO A 540 -5.20 2.85 9.32
CA PRO A 540 -5.21 3.10 7.87
C PRO A 540 -3.90 2.67 7.18
N LEU A 541 -2.75 2.98 7.76
CA LEU A 541 -1.45 2.59 7.20
C LEU A 541 -1.33 1.06 7.08
N LYS A 542 -1.77 0.30 8.09
CA LYS A 542 -1.76 -1.16 8.05
C LYS A 542 -2.65 -1.73 6.95
N VAL A 543 -3.78 -1.09 6.64
CA VAL A 543 -4.64 -1.49 5.51
C VAL A 543 -3.91 -1.25 4.18
N LEU A 544 -3.28 -0.08 4.04
CA LEU A 544 -2.52 0.25 2.84
C LEU A 544 -1.31 -0.70 2.63
N GLU A 545 -0.59 -1.04 3.70
CA GLU A 545 0.47 -2.06 3.68
C GLU A 545 -0.04 -3.42 3.19
N ASN A 546 -1.23 -3.85 3.64
CA ASN A 546 -1.84 -5.09 3.16
C ASN A 546 -2.24 -5.00 1.68
N TRP A 547 -2.68 -3.85 1.20
CA TRP A 547 -3.01 -3.69 -0.21
C TRP A 547 -1.76 -3.68 -1.09
N TRP A 548 -0.70 -2.99 -0.68
CA TRP A 548 0.59 -3.04 -1.36
C TRP A 548 1.20 -4.45 -1.38
N SER A 549 0.97 -5.23 -0.32
CA SER A 549 1.42 -6.63 -0.25
C SER A 549 0.79 -7.55 -1.31
N LEU A 550 -0.29 -7.10 -1.95
CA LEU A 550 -1.04 -7.85 -2.96
C LEU A 550 -0.89 -7.24 -4.37
N LEU A 551 -0.09 -6.18 -4.52
CA LEU A 551 0.16 -5.59 -5.83
C LEU A 551 1.04 -6.50 -6.69
N GLU A 552 0.84 -6.45 -8.00
CA GLU A 552 1.74 -7.07 -8.96
C GLU A 552 3.14 -6.41 -8.89
N PRO A 553 4.24 -7.17 -9.07
CA PRO A 553 5.61 -6.65 -8.96
C PRO A 553 5.89 -5.37 -9.77
N PRO A 554 5.40 -5.21 -11.03
CA PRO A 554 5.64 -3.98 -11.79
C PRO A 554 4.98 -2.74 -11.17
N LEU A 555 3.77 -2.87 -10.61
CA LEU A 555 3.06 -1.76 -9.97
C LEU A 555 3.74 -1.38 -8.66
N PHE A 556 4.14 -2.36 -7.86
CA PHE A 556 4.88 -2.11 -6.63
C PHE A 556 6.24 -1.44 -6.90
N LEU A 557 6.98 -1.93 -7.91
CA LEU A 557 8.24 -1.34 -8.35
C LEU A 557 8.07 0.11 -8.79
N LYS A 558 6.98 0.45 -9.48
CA LYS A 558 6.73 1.83 -9.94
C LYS A 558 6.65 2.82 -8.78
N ILE A 559 6.04 2.45 -7.66
CA ILE A 559 5.97 3.29 -6.46
C ILE A 559 7.37 3.44 -5.83
N VAL A 560 8.15 2.36 -5.79
CA VAL A 560 9.55 2.39 -5.31
C VAL A 560 10.40 3.31 -6.17
N GLU A 561 10.34 3.19 -7.50
CA GLU A 561 11.09 4.05 -8.42
C GLU A 561 10.68 5.52 -8.32
N LEU A 562 9.38 5.82 -8.19
CA LEU A 562 8.90 7.19 -7.98
C LEU A 562 9.62 7.87 -6.80
N PHE A 563 9.66 7.21 -5.63
CA PHE A 563 10.30 7.82 -4.46
C PHE A 563 11.84 7.74 -4.50
N LYS A 564 12.44 6.80 -5.24
CA LYS A 564 13.88 6.83 -5.55
C LYS A 564 14.24 8.03 -6.41
N GLU A 565 13.47 8.31 -7.47
CA GLU A 565 13.66 9.48 -8.33
C GLU A 565 13.53 10.79 -7.54
N VAL A 566 12.56 10.88 -6.62
CA VAL A 566 12.41 12.01 -5.69
C VAL A 566 13.65 12.18 -4.81
N VAL A 567 14.17 11.09 -4.21
CA VAL A 567 15.41 11.15 -3.42
C VAL A 567 16.56 11.65 -4.29
N VAL A 568 16.81 11.05 -5.45
CA VAL A 568 17.90 11.45 -6.36
C VAL A 568 17.79 12.92 -6.76
N HIS A 569 16.58 13.42 -7.05
CA HIS A 569 16.36 14.83 -7.36
C HIS A 569 16.75 15.74 -6.19
N LEU A 570 16.31 15.42 -4.97
CA LEU A 570 16.67 16.16 -3.76
C LEU A 570 18.19 16.13 -3.53
N LEU A 571 18.85 14.99 -3.73
CA LEU A 571 20.31 14.89 -3.56
C LEU A 571 21.10 15.69 -4.61
N LYS A 572 20.59 15.79 -5.85
CA LYS A 572 21.15 16.68 -6.87
C LYS A 572 21.06 18.15 -6.44
N LEU A 573 19.94 18.57 -5.86
CA LEU A 573 19.79 19.93 -5.30
C LEU A 573 20.76 20.16 -4.13
N TYR A 574 20.94 19.17 -3.25
CA TYR A 574 21.91 19.24 -2.17
C TYR A 574 23.34 19.48 -2.66
N LYS A 575 23.75 18.78 -3.73
CA LYS A 575 25.07 18.93 -4.35
C LYS A 575 25.30 20.30 -4.98
N ILE A 576 24.24 20.94 -5.50
CA ILE A 576 24.30 22.32 -6.05
C ILE A 576 24.43 23.37 -4.92
N GLY A 577 23.91 23.04 -3.74
CA GLY A 577 23.97 23.88 -2.55
C GLY A 577 22.60 24.44 -2.17
N ILE A 578 22.22 24.25 -0.91
CA ILE A 578 20.90 24.65 -0.39
C ILE A 578 21.05 25.90 0.49
N PRO A 579 20.25 26.96 0.26
CA PRO A 579 20.24 28.13 1.12
C PRO A 579 19.96 27.76 2.59
N PRO A 580 20.62 28.40 3.57
CA PRO A 580 20.38 28.10 4.99
C PRO A 580 18.91 28.22 5.42
N SER A 581 18.15 29.13 4.81
CA SER A 581 16.72 29.33 5.04
C SER A 581 15.84 28.15 4.62
N GLU A 582 16.29 27.35 3.65
CA GLU A 582 15.51 26.24 3.07
C GLU A 582 15.95 24.86 3.60
N ARG A 583 17.05 24.81 4.36
CA ARG A 583 17.66 23.55 4.83
C ARG A 583 16.71 22.70 5.67
N ARG A 584 15.87 23.33 6.49
CA ARG A 584 14.86 22.62 7.30
C ARG A 584 13.79 21.97 6.42
N LEU A 585 13.29 22.70 5.42
CA LEU A 585 12.29 22.19 4.48
C LEU A 585 12.87 21.02 3.66
N PHE A 586 14.09 21.19 3.16
CA PHE A 586 14.82 20.14 2.46
C PHE A 586 14.98 18.86 3.30
N ASN A 587 15.42 18.98 4.56
CA ASN A 587 15.56 17.84 5.45
C ASN A 587 14.21 17.12 5.65
N SER A 588 13.12 17.87 5.82
CA SER A 588 11.77 17.31 5.92
C SER A 588 11.36 16.56 4.64
N PHE A 589 11.71 17.08 3.47
CA PHE A 589 11.40 16.46 2.17
C PHE A 589 12.19 15.17 1.96
N LEU A 590 13.49 15.20 2.24
CA LEU A 590 14.35 14.03 2.13
C LEU A 590 13.94 12.93 3.13
N HIS A 591 13.65 13.31 4.38
CA HIS A 591 13.10 12.40 5.39
C HIS A 591 11.81 11.75 4.92
N THR A 592 10.87 12.54 4.38
CA THR A 592 9.59 12.04 3.88
C THR A 592 9.80 10.98 2.81
N ALA A 593 10.60 11.27 1.78
CA ALA A 593 10.82 10.34 0.68
C ALA A 593 11.48 9.03 1.14
N LEU A 594 12.49 9.11 2.01
CA LEU A 594 13.15 7.93 2.59
C LEU A 594 12.21 7.15 3.52
N LYS A 595 11.34 7.82 4.27
CA LYS A 595 10.33 7.16 5.13
C LYS A 595 9.29 6.40 4.32
N VAL A 596 8.85 6.93 3.17
CA VAL A 596 7.97 6.19 2.25
C VAL A 596 8.67 4.94 1.73
N LEU A 597 9.93 5.06 1.29
CA LEU A 597 10.72 3.91 0.85
C LEU A 597 10.91 2.88 1.96
N GLU A 598 11.09 3.29 3.21
CA GLU A 598 11.18 2.39 4.37
C GLU A 598 9.87 1.61 4.59
N ILE A 599 8.71 2.27 4.44
CA ILE A 599 7.41 1.61 4.54
C ILE A 599 7.27 0.55 3.44
N LEU A 600 7.59 0.90 2.19
CA LEU A 600 7.55 -0.03 1.06
C LEU A 600 8.55 -1.18 1.26
N HIS A 601 9.75 -0.87 1.72
CA HIS A 601 10.77 -1.88 2.03
C HIS A 601 10.28 -2.88 3.07
N ARG A 602 9.67 -2.40 4.15
CA ARG A 602 9.05 -3.26 5.19
C ARG A 602 7.94 -4.14 4.62
N VAL A 603 7.10 -3.61 3.73
CA VAL A 603 6.04 -4.40 3.05
C VAL A 603 6.66 -5.50 2.19
N ASN A 604 7.71 -5.17 1.44
CA ASN A 604 8.44 -6.12 0.59
C ASN A 604 9.08 -7.26 1.41
N GLU A 605 9.72 -6.95 2.55
CA GLU A 605 10.32 -7.96 3.42
C GLU A 605 9.26 -8.87 4.07
N LYS A 606 8.14 -8.31 4.52
CA LYS A 606 7.07 -9.05 5.19
C LYS A 606 6.38 -10.09 4.28
N THR A 607 6.44 -9.89 2.96
CA THR A 607 5.79 -10.73 1.94
C THR A 607 6.70 -11.75 1.29
N GLY A 608 7.96 -11.85 1.70
CA GLY A 608 8.92 -12.73 1.04
C GLY A 608 9.42 -12.18 -0.31
N GLN A 609 9.55 -10.85 -0.42
CA GLN A 609 10.08 -10.11 -1.57
C GLN A 609 9.16 -10.10 -2.81
N ILE A 610 8.21 -9.15 -2.85
CA ILE A 610 7.42 -8.80 -4.05
C ILE A 610 8.36 -8.44 -5.21
N ILE A 611 9.40 -7.67 -4.91
CA ILE A 611 10.50 -7.31 -5.80
C ILE A 611 11.82 -7.66 -5.13
N GLN A 612 12.85 -7.90 -5.94
CA GLN A 612 14.19 -8.20 -5.44
C GLN A 612 14.76 -7.02 -4.64
N TYR A 613 15.55 -7.33 -3.60
CA TYR A 613 16.11 -6.35 -2.68
C TYR A 613 16.97 -5.28 -3.37
N ASP A 614 17.69 -5.65 -4.44
CA ASP A 614 18.56 -4.76 -5.22
C ASP A 614 17.79 -3.61 -5.88
N LYS A 615 16.49 -3.76 -6.10
CA LYS A 615 15.64 -2.71 -6.68
C LYS A 615 15.47 -1.50 -5.77
N PHE A 616 15.77 -1.64 -4.48
CA PHE A 616 15.77 -0.52 -3.54
C PHE A 616 17.07 0.29 -3.55
N TYR A 617 18.14 -0.19 -4.20
CA TYR A 617 19.40 0.54 -4.28
C TYR A 617 19.26 1.85 -5.07
N ILE A 618 19.93 2.89 -4.58
CA ILE A 618 20.08 4.19 -5.24
C ILE A 618 21.57 4.39 -5.51
N HIS A 619 22.03 3.96 -6.68
CA HIS A 619 23.45 3.96 -7.04
C HIS A 619 24.07 5.36 -7.06
N GLU A 620 23.28 6.40 -7.35
CA GLU A 620 23.72 7.80 -7.40
C GLU A 620 24.08 8.35 -6.02
N VAL A 621 23.69 7.71 -4.91
CA VAL A 621 23.98 8.21 -3.55
C VAL A 621 25.49 8.39 -3.33
N GLN A 622 26.31 7.44 -3.81
CA GLN A 622 27.77 7.51 -3.67
C GLN A 622 28.40 8.66 -4.48
N GLU A 623 27.76 9.09 -5.56
CA GLU A 623 28.25 10.20 -6.40
C GLU A 623 27.74 11.57 -5.94
N LEU A 624 26.58 11.59 -5.27
CA LEU A 624 25.89 12.81 -4.87
C LEU A 624 26.24 13.25 -3.45
N ILE A 625 26.65 12.33 -2.58
CA ILE A 625 26.92 12.60 -1.17
C ILE A 625 28.24 11.96 -0.74
N ASP A 626 28.94 12.64 0.17
CA ASP A 626 30.02 12.04 0.92
C ASP A 626 29.48 11.08 1.99
N ILE A 627 29.30 9.82 1.59
CA ILE A 627 28.79 8.75 2.46
C ILE A 627 29.67 8.50 3.69
N ARG A 628 30.95 8.89 3.68
CA ARG A 628 31.84 8.76 4.84
C ARG A 628 31.45 9.78 5.92
N ASN A 629 31.25 11.03 5.50
CA ASN A 629 30.78 12.09 6.39
C ASN A 629 29.34 11.84 6.89
N ASP A 630 28.45 11.30 6.04
CA ASP A 630 27.11 10.89 6.46
C ASP A 630 27.15 9.85 7.59
N TYR A 631 28.01 8.83 7.46
CA TYR A 631 28.20 7.80 8.49
C TYR A 631 28.76 8.37 9.80
N ILE A 632 29.77 9.25 9.73
CA ILE A 632 30.33 9.91 10.92
C ILE A 632 29.23 10.69 11.66
N ASN A 633 28.42 11.45 10.93
CA ASN A 633 27.29 12.19 11.52
C ASN A 633 26.27 11.25 12.15
N TRP A 634 25.94 10.14 11.48
CA TRP A 634 24.99 9.15 12.00
C TRP A 634 25.46 8.49 13.30
N VAL A 635 26.74 8.07 13.35
CA VAL A 635 27.32 7.48 14.57
C VAL A 635 27.34 8.50 15.72
N GLN A 636 27.70 9.76 15.44
CA GLN A 636 27.68 10.83 16.43
C GLN A 636 26.27 11.08 16.96
N GLN A 637 25.26 11.22 16.09
CA GLN A 637 23.85 11.39 16.47
C GLN A 637 23.38 10.29 17.43
N GLN A 638 23.71 9.04 17.13
CA GLN A 638 23.35 7.91 17.99
C GLN A 638 24.10 7.90 19.34
N ALA A 639 25.37 8.33 19.37
CA ALA A 639 26.14 8.43 20.60
C ALA A 639 25.57 9.47 21.59
N TYR A 640 24.95 10.54 21.06
CA TYR A 640 24.26 11.56 21.85
C TYR A 640 22.80 11.21 22.19
N GLY A 641 22.31 10.02 21.82
CA GLY A 641 20.92 9.60 22.07
C GLY A 641 19.88 10.36 21.25
N MET A 642 20.29 11.03 20.16
CA MET A 642 19.40 11.73 19.23
C MET A 642 18.88 10.74 18.19
N ASP A 643 17.85 9.97 18.54
CA ASP A 643 17.19 9.05 17.62
C ASP A 643 16.09 9.77 16.81
N VAL A 644 16.27 9.86 15.50
CA VAL A 644 15.35 10.53 14.55
C VAL A 644 13.99 9.81 14.48
N ASN A 645 13.87 8.60 15.02
CA ASN A 645 12.66 7.78 14.99
C ASN A 645 11.59 8.13 16.04
N HIS A 646 11.88 9.04 16.99
CA HIS A 646 10.93 9.45 18.03
C HIS A 646 10.32 10.85 17.77
N GLY A 647 9.16 10.91 17.11
CA GLY A 647 8.19 12.01 17.21
C GLY A 647 8.59 13.37 16.60
N LEU A 648 7.83 13.81 15.60
CA LEU A 648 8.07 14.97 14.73
C LEU A 648 8.06 16.39 15.37
N THR A 649 8.16 16.56 16.69
CA THR A 649 7.83 17.88 17.29
C THR A 649 8.99 18.68 17.89
N GLU A 650 10.18 18.12 18.16
CA GLU A 650 11.28 18.91 18.79
C GLU A 650 12.70 18.75 18.19
N LEU A 651 12.88 18.01 17.07
CA LEU A 651 14.21 17.68 16.52
C LEU A 651 14.51 18.22 15.10
N ALA A 652 13.80 19.26 14.66
CA ALA A 652 13.79 19.73 13.26
C ALA A 652 15.14 20.28 12.71
N ASP A 653 16.15 20.45 13.55
CA ASP A 653 17.48 20.97 13.15
C ASP A 653 18.54 19.87 12.95
N ILE A 654 18.20 18.59 13.19
CA ILE A 654 19.13 17.48 12.99
C ILE A 654 19.13 17.07 11.50
N PRO A 655 20.31 17.05 10.82
CA PRO A 655 20.38 16.63 9.43
C PRO A 655 20.01 15.14 9.31
N VAL A 656 19.16 14.83 8.33
CA VAL A 656 18.79 13.46 7.96
C VAL A 656 20.04 12.74 7.47
N THR A 657 20.36 11.62 8.10
CA THR A 657 21.48 10.77 7.70
C THR A 657 20.95 9.56 6.93
N ILE A 658 21.47 9.35 5.73
CA ILE A 658 21.02 8.26 4.84
C ILE A 658 21.38 6.89 5.43
N CYS A 659 22.43 6.82 6.24
CA CYS A 659 22.77 5.63 7.05
C CYS A 659 21.61 5.11 7.93
N THR A 660 20.59 5.92 8.20
CA THR A 660 19.34 5.48 8.86
C THR A 660 18.52 4.50 7.99
N TYR A 661 18.71 4.52 6.67
CA TYR A 661 17.96 3.76 5.67
C TYR A 661 18.89 2.82 4.87
N PRO A 662 19.47 1.77 5.49
CA PRO A 662 20.53 0.96 4.87
C PRO A 662 20.15 0.27 3.56
N PHE A 663 18.85 0.06 3.32
CA PHE A 663 18.35 -0.62 2.11
C PHE A 663 18.55 0.20 0.82
N VAL A 664 18.85 1.50 0.91
CA VAL A 664 19.12 2.33 -0.28
C VAL A 664 20.56 2.23 -0.76
N PHE A 665 21.47 1.72 0.06
CA PHE A 665 22.87 1.54 -0.33
C PHE A 665 23.07 0.21 -1.02
N ASP A 666 23.84 0.21 -2.09
CA ASP A 666 24.38 -1.02 -2.65
C ASP A 666 25.56 -1.56 -1.83
N ALA A 667 26.07 -2.73 -2.23
CA ALA A 667 27.15 -3.40 -1.52
C ALA A 667 28.48 -2.64 -1.55
N GLN A 668 28.73 -1.83 -2.59
CA GLN A 668 29.95 -1.01 -2.70
C GLN A 668 29.92 0.16 -1.72
N ALA A 669 28.79 0.87 -1.65
CA ALA A 669 28.60 1.95 -0.69
C ALA A 669 28.71 1.43 0.74
N LYS A 670 28.05 0.32 1.09
CA LYS A 670 28.14 -0.29 2.43
C LYS A 670 29.57 -0.72 2.79
N THR A 671 30.32 -1.25 1.82
CA THR A 671 31.74 -1.58 2.03
C THR A 671 32.55 -0.32 2.35
N THR A 672 32.28 0.80 1.68
CA THR A 672 32.91 2.09 2.00
C THR A 672 32.56 2.58 3.40
N LEU A 673 31.32 2.35 3.87
CA LEU A 673 30.90 2.66 5.24
C LEU A 673 31.67 1.82 6.26
N LEU A 674 31.80 0.51 6.02
CA LEU A 674 32.58 -0.38 6.89
C LEU A 674 34.07 0.01 6.92
N GLN A 675 34.65 0.37 5.78
CA GLN A 675 36.02 0.89 5.71
C GLN A 675 36.20 2.15 6.54
N THR A 676 35.22 3.06 6.47
CA THR A 676 35.23 4.29 7.24
C THR A 676 35.14 4.01 8.74
N ASP A 677 34.25 3.10 9.16
CA ASP A 677 34.12 2.67 10.55
C ASP A 677 35.42 2.04 11.08
N ALA A 678 36.03 1.14 10.31
CA ALA A 678 37.28 0.48 10.68
C ALA A 678 38.43 1.49 10.85
N VAL A 679 38.61 2.41 9.90
CA VAL A 679 39.63 3.46 9.99
C VAL A 679 39.39 4.37 11.20
N LEU A 680 38.14 4.76 11.46
CA LEU A 680 37.77 5.60 12.60
C LEU A 680 38.06 4.89 13.93
N GLN A 681 37.71 3.61 14.05
CA GLN A 681 38.03 2.81 15.23
C GLN A 681 39.54 2.60 15.41
N MET A 682 40.29 2.39 14.33
CA MET A 682 41.76 2.32 14.38
C MET A 682 42.37 3.62 14.90
N GLN A 683 41.93 4.77 14.39
CA GLN A 683 42.41 6.08 14.84
C GLN A 683 42.09 6.32 16.32
N MET A 684 40.87 6.01 16.76
CA MET A 684 40.49 6.13 18.17
C MET A 684 41.35 5.23 19.07
N ALA A 685 41.67 4.01 18.64
CA ALA A 685 42.52 3.08 19.38
C ALA A 685 43.98 3.56 19.46
N ILE A 686 44.51 4.15 18.38
CA ILE A 686 45.84 4.79 18.35
C ILE A 686 45.89 5.97 19.31
N ASP A 687 44.90 6.88 19.25
CA ASP A 687 44.83 8.04 20.12
C ASP A 687 44.72 7.64 21.59
N GLN A 688 43.92 6.61 21.89
CA GLN A 688 43.81 6.05 23.24
C GLN A 688 45.15 5.45 23.71
N ALA A 689 45.85 4.71 22.85
CA ALA A 689 47.17 4.15 23.16
C ALA A 689 48.21 5.27 23.39
N HIS A 690 48.21 6.33 22.58
CA HIS A 690 49.06 7.49 22.78
C HIS A 690 48.74 8.22 24.09
N ARG A 691 47.46 8.45 24.41
CA ARG A 691 47.05 9.04 25.69
C ARG A 691 47.49 8.18 26.88
N GLN A 692 47.34 6.86 26.79
CA GLN A 692 47.79 5.94 27.82
C GLN A 692 49.32 5.96 27.97
N ASN A 693 50.06 5.99 26.86
CA ASN A 693 51.53 6.08 26.88
C ASN A 693 52.01 7.41 27.46
N VAL A 694 51.39 8.53 27.09
CA VAL A 694 51.67 9.83 27.72
C VAL A 694 51.38 9.75 29.22
N SER A 695 50.25 9.17 29.63
CA SER A 695 49.91 8.97 31.04
C SER A 695 50.93 8.10 31.78
N SER A 696 51.43 7.03 31.16
CA SER A 696 52.46 6.13 31.72
C SER A 696 53.80 6.83 32.00
N LEU A 697 54.13 7.88 31.24
CA LEU A 697 55.33 8.70 31.49
C LEU A 697 55.20 9.54 32.77
N PHE A 698 53.98 9.85 33.21
CA PHE A 698 53.72 10.68 34.40
C PHE A 698 53.22 9.88 35.62
N LEU A 699 52.70 8.66 35.42
CA LEU A 699 52.16 7.79 36.46
C LEU A 699 52.72 6.35 36.33
N PRO A 700 53.63 5.90 37.22
CA PRO A 700 54.33 4.61 37.11
C PRO A 700 53.43 3.35 37.19
N VAL A 701 52.16 3.49 37.59
CA VAL A 701 51.20 2.38 37.74
C VAL A 701 50.53 2.03 36.40
N ILE A 702 50.65 2.89 35.39
CA ILE A 702 50.02 2.70 34.08
C ILE A 702 51.08 2.14 33.12
N GLU A 703 50.87 0.93 32.60
CA GLU A 703 51.77 0.33 31.62
C GLU A 703 51.62 0.98 30.24
N SER A 704 52.76 1.16 29.55
CA SER A 704 52.80 1.57 28.16
C SER A 704 52.30 0.46 27.23
N VAL A 705 51.56 0.82 26.19
CA VAL A 705 50.96 -0.09 25.20
C VAL A 705 51.43 0.23 23.78
N ASN A 706 51.54 -0.78 22.93
CA ASN A 706 51.88 -0.59 21.53
C ASN A 706 50.69 0.02 20.75
N PRO A 707 50.89 1.03 19.87
CA PRO A 707 49.82 1.59 19.06
C PRO A 707 49.32 0.63 17.95
N CYS A 708 50.07 -0.42 17.61
CA CYS A 708 49.69 -1.44 16.64
C CYS A 708 49.43 -2.80 17.32
N LEU A 709 48.58 -3.63 16.69
CA LEU A 709 48.50 -5.04 16.99
C LEU A 709 49.59 -5.77 16.21
N ILE A 710 50.64 -6.22 16.90
CA ILE A 710 51.78 -6.89 16.26
C ILE A 710 51.61 -8.40 16.38
N LEU A 711 51.57 -9.09 15.23
CA LEU A 711 51.65 -10.55 15.15
C LEU A 711 53.05 -10.94 14.67
N VAL A 712 53.82 -11.57 15.56
CA VAL A 712 55.13 -12.15 15.23
C VAL A 712 54.92 -13.64 15.07
N VAL A 713 55.14 -14.17 13.85
CA VAL A 713 54.80 -15.55 13.50
C VAL A 713 55.92 -16.23 12.71
N ARG A 714 56.09 -17.54 12.91
CA ARG A 714 56.96 -18.39 12.07
C ARG A 714 56.14 -19.07 10.99
N ARG A 715 56.73 -19.26 9.79
CA ARG A 715 56.02 -19.89 8.66
C ARG A 715 55.62 -21.34 8.99
N GLU A 716 56.50 -22.05 9.67
CA GLU A 716 56.33 -23.44 10.09
C GLU A 716 55.35 -23.64 11.27
N ASN A 717 54.97 -22.57 11.99
CA ASN A 717 54.06 -22.65 13.14
C ASN A 717 53.05 -21.49 13.18
N ILE A 718 52.51 -21.11 12.02
CA ILE A 718 51.71 -19.90 11.86
C ILE A 718 50.45 -19.88 12.76
N VAL A 719 49.76 -21.02 12.89
CA VAL A 719 48.54 -21.14 13.72
C VAL A 719 48.87 -21.05 15.21
N GLY A 720 49.86 -21.80 15.67
CA GLY A 720 50.26 -21.81 17.08
C GLY A 720 50.75 -20.44 17.56
N ASP A 721 51.61 -19.79 16.78
CA ASP A 721 52.15 -18.47 17.12
C ASP A 721 51.04 -17.39 17.09
N ALA A 722 50.17 -17.41 16.08
CA ALA A 722 49.04 -16.46 16.01
C ALA A 722 48.06 -16.65 17.19
N MET A 723 47.76 -17.90 17.56
CA MET A 723 46.88 -18.21 18.68
C MET A 723 47.45 -17.71 20.01
N GLU A 724 48.74 -17.89 20.25
CA GLU A 724 49.39 -17.45 21.49
C GLU A 724 49.28 -15.92 21.67
N VAL A 725 49.52 -15.16 20.61
CA VAL A 725 49.43 -13.70 20.63
C VAL A 725 47.98 -13.24 20.77
N LEU A 726 47.08 -13.77 19.94
CA LEU A 726 45.68 -13.34 19.93
C LEU A 726 44.94 -13.72 21.21
N ARG A 727 45.33 -14.80 21.91
CA ARG A 727 44.74 -15.17 23.21
C ARG A 727 45.10 -14.19 24.33
N LYS A 728 46.32 -13.63 24.30
CA LYS A 728 46.82 -12.66 25.29
C LYS A 728 46.38 -11.21 24.99
N THR A 729 45.77 -10.97 23.84
CA THR A 729 45.38 -9.64 23.34
C THR A 729 44.11 -9.13 24.02
N LYS A 730 44.10 -7.88 24.50
CA LYS A 730 42.91 -7.25 25.13
C LYS A 730 41.90 -6.84 24.05
N ASN A 731 40.62 -6.73 24.40
CA ASN A 731 39.55 -6.42 23.44
C ASN A 731 39.77 -5.11 22.65
N ILE A 732 40.33 -4.07 23.29
CA ILE A 732 40.63 -2.79 22.65
C ILE A 732 41.77 -2.93 21.60
N ASP A 733 42.68 -3.87 21.80
CA ASP A 733 43.87 -4.01 20.95
C ASP A 733 43.54 -4.61 19.57
N TYR A 734 42.45 -5.39 19.43
CA TYR A 734 42.00 -5.89 18.12
C TYR A 734 41.55 -4.79 17.16
N LYS A 735 41.26 -3.59 17.68
CA LYS A 735 40.85 -2.43 16.89
C LYS A 735 42.05 -1.61 16.38
N LYS A 736 43.27 -1.91 16.84
CA LYS A 736 44.50 -1.24 16.39
C LYS A 736 44.89 -1.69 14.98
N PRO A 737 45.69 -0.88 14.24
CA PRO A 737 46.26 -1.32 12.98
C PRO A 737 47.06 -2.62 13.15
N LEU A 738 46.80 -3.59 12.28
CA LEU A 738 47.52 -4.86 12.27
C LEU A 738 48.89 -4.67 11.62
N LYS A 739 49.92 -5.26 12.23
CA LYS A 739 51.26 -5.40 11.66
C LYS A 739 51.71 -6.85 11.80
N VAL A 740 52.10 -7.47 10.70
CA VAL A 740 52.59 -8.86 10.70
C VAL A 740 54.11 -8.88 10.47
N ILE A 741 54.82 -9.71 11.23
CA ILE A 741 56.26 -9.90 11.16
C ILE A 741 56.55 -11.40 11.08
N PHE A 742 57.14 -11.85 9.97
CA PHE A 742 57.71 -13.20 9.88
C PHE A 742 59.10 -13.23 10.51
N VAL A 743 59.32 -14.19 11.42
CA VAL A 743 60.59 -14.30 12.14
C VAL A 743 61.73 -14.57 11.15
N GLY A 744 62.76 -13.72 11.15
CA GLY A 744 63.93 -13.86 10.28
C GLY A 744 63.83 -13.16 8.92
N GLU A 745 62.77 -12.40 8.65
CA GLU A 745 62.55 -11.70 7.38
C GLU A 745 62.56 -10.17 7.55
N ASP A 746 63.44 -9.47 6.81
CA ASP A 746 63.46 -8.00 6.74
C ASP A 746 62.43 -7.48 5.73
N ALA A 747 61.14 -7.59 6.09
CA ALA A 747 60.03 -7.09 5.28
C ALA A 747 59.33 -5.89 5.95
N VAL A 748 59.12 -4.82 5.19
CA VAL A 748 58.28 -3.68 5.63
C VAL A 748 56.83 -3.99 5.25
N ASP A 749 55.96 -4.15 6.25
CA ASP A 749 54.53 -4.40 6.06
C ASP A 749 53.81 -3.18 5.47
N ALA A 750 53.85 -3.07 4.13
CA ALA A 750 53.06 -2.13 3.35
C ALA A 750 51.70 -2.73 2.88
N GLY A 751 51.26 -3.84 3.48
CA GLY A 751 50.02 -4.55 3.11
C GLY A 751 50.22 -5.94 2.47
N GLY A 752 51.34 -6.16 1.76
CA GLY A 752 51.62 -7.47 1.14
C GLY A 752 51.84 -8.59 2.16
N VAL A 753 52.57 -8.30 3.25
CA VAL A 753 52.86 -9.26 4.34
C VAL A 753 51.58 -9.66 5.07
N ARG A 754 50.65 -8.72 5.30
CA ARG A 754 49.33 -9.01 5.87
C ARG A 754 48.49 -9.91 4.96
N LYS A 755 48.44 -9.60 3.67
CA LYS A 755 47.70 -10.39 2.69
C LYS A 755 48.22 -11.83 2.66
N GLU A 756 49.55 -11.98 2.64
CA GLU A 756 50.22 -13.29 2.71
C GLU A 756 49.86 -14.06 3.97
N PHE A 757 49.93 -13.41 5.14
CA PHE A 757 49.55 -14.01 6.41
C PHE A 757 48.12 -14.55 6.39
N PHE A 758 47.15 -13.76 5.92
CA PHE A 758 45.76 -14.21 5.83
C PHE A 758 45.57 -15.39 4.88
N LEU A 759 46.24 -15.40 3.72
CA LEU A 759 46.18 -16.53 2.79
C LEU A 759 46.76 -17.80 3.41
N LEU A 760 47.92 -17.71 4.07
CA LEU A 760 48.58 -18.86 4.69
C LEU A 760 47.79 -19.41 5.88
N ILE A 761 47.37 -18.54 6.79
CA ILE A 761 46.68 -18.97 8.01
C ILE A 761 45.28 -19.52 7.70
N MET A 762 44.56 -18.95 6.73
CA MET A 762 43.23 -19.46 6.35
C MET A 762 43.34 -20.82 5.67
N ARG A 763 44.34 -21.02 4.79
CA ARG A 763 44.58 -22.32 4.17
C ARG A 763 44.91 -23.40 5.21
N GLU A 764 45.73 -23.05 6.20
CA GLU A 764 46.09 -23.98 7.28
C GLU A 764 44.90 -24.28 8.20
N LEU A 765 44.14 -23.26 8.63
CA LEU A 765 42.99 -23.42 9.54
C LEU A 765 41.81 -24.17 8.92
N LEU A 766 41.64 -24.12 7.61
CA LEU A 766 40.59 -24.84 6.88
C LEU A 766 41.04 -26.21 6.37
N ASP A 767 42.28 -26.60 6.66
CA ASP A 767 42.82 -27.91 6.27
C ASP A 767 41.98 -29.04 6.93
N PRO A 768 41.49 -30.02 6.15
CA PRO A 768 40.72 -31.14 6.67
C PRO A 768 41.40 -31.91 7.82
N LYS A 769 42.73 -31.81 7.97
CA LYS A 769 43.48 -32.47 9.06
C LYS A 769 43.00 -32.10 10.46
N TYR A 770 42.42 -30.91 10.64
CA TYR A 770 41.89 -30.46 11.94
C TYR A 770 40.48 -30.99 12.21
N GLY A 771 39.77 -31.54 11.22
CA GLY A 771 38.43 -32.10 11.40
C GLY A 771 37.35 -31.10 11.87
N MET A 772 37.61 -29.80 11.78
CA MET A 772 36.70 -28.75 12.25
C MET A 772 35.48 -28.55 11.35
N PHE A 773 35.67 -28.76 10.04
CA PHE A 773 34.65 -28.54 9.02
C PHE A 773 34.48 -29.79 8.15
N ARG A 774 33.22 -30.09 7.83
CA ARG A 774 32.84 -31.14 6.89
C ARG A 774 32.75 -30.54 5.49
N TYR A 775 33.39 -31.22 4.53
CA TYR A 775 33.26 -30.91 3.10
C TYR A 775 32.05 -31.63 2.50
N TYR A 776 31.27 -30.92 1.69
CA TYR A 776 30.11 -31.43 0.97
C TYR A 776 30.42 -31.47 -0.52
N GLU A 777 30.64 -32.67 -1.07
CA GLU A 777 31.08 -32.89 -2.46
C GLU A 777 30.13 -32.26 -3.49
N ASP A 778 28.81 -32.40 -3.29
CA ASP A 778 27.80 -31.96 -4.26
C ASP A 778 27.75 -30.42 -4.42
N SER A 779 27.94 -29.70 -3.32
CA SER A 779 27.92 -28.23 -3.30
C SER A 779 29.32 -27.61 -3.34
N ARG A 780 30.37 -28.39 -3.08
CA ARG A 780 31.76 -27.96 -2.88
C ARG A 780 31.92 -26.93 -1.75
N LEU A 781 31.03 -26.99 -0.76
CA LEU A 781 31.02 -26.10 0.39
C LEU A 781 31.49 -26.83 1.65
N ILE A 782 31.91 -26.05 2.63
CA ILE A 782 32.24 -26.52 3.97
C ILE A 782 31.21 -26.03 5.00
N TRP A 783 30.95 -26.84 6.01
CA TRP A 783 30.14 -26.48 7.17
C TRP A 783 30.75 -27.03 8.46
N PHE A 784 30.39 -26.45 9.61
CA PHE A 784 30.87 -26.91 10.92
C PHE A 784 30.59 -28.41 11.12
N SER A 785 31.61 -29.15 11.56
CA SER A 785 31.45 -30.56 11.93
C SER A 785 30.85 -30.65 13.33
N ASP A 786 29.70 -31.30 13.48
CA ASP A 786 29.03 -31.52 14.78
C ASP A 786 29.86 -32.40 15.73
N LYS A 787 30.74 -33.26 15.16
CA LYS A 787 31.73 -34.04 15.89
C LYS A 787 33.13 -33.65 15.46
N THR A 788 33.82 -32.90 16.31
CA THR A 788 35.21 -32.46 16.14
C THR A 788 36.04 -32.84 17.37
N PHE A 789 37.33 -33.09 17.19
CA PHE A 789 38.29 -33.33 18.28
C PHE A 789 38.95 -32.02 18.76
N GLU A 790 38.68 -30.90 18.10
CA GLU A 790 39.26 -29.60 18.39
C GLU A 790 38.41 -28.78 19.38
N ASP A 791 39.08 -27.99 20.21
CA ASP A 791 38.44 -27.14 21.21
C ASP A 791 37.76 -25.90 20.58
N SER A 792 36.81 -25.33 21.34
CA SER A 792 36.09 -24.11 20.96
C SER A 792 37.01 -22.90 20.70
N ASP A 793 38.21 -22.91 21.29
CA ASP A 793 39.21 -21.85 21.14
C ASP A 793 39.68 -21.70 19.68
N LEU A 794 39.76 -22.78 18.91
CA LEU A 794 40.20 -22.73 17.51
C LEU A 794 39.11 -22.13 16.61
N PHE A 795 37.83 -22.45 16.87
CA PHE A 795 36.71 -21.78 16.20
C PHE A 795 36.65 -20.29 16.51
N HIS A 796 36.92 -19.91 17.77
CA HIS A 796 37.07 -18.51 18.17
C HIS A 796 38.20 -17.82 17.40
N LEU A 797 39.35 -18.47 17.26
CA LEU A 797 40.49 -17.96 16.49
C LEU A 797 40.12 -17.71 15.02
N ILE A 798 39.48 -18.67 14.34
CA ILE A 798 39.02 -18.48 12.95
C ILE A 798 38.08 -17.29 12.87
N GLY A 799 37.14 -17.15 13.81
CA GLY A 799 36.28 -15.98 13.91
C GLY A 799 37.07 -14.67 13.98
N VAL A 800 38.06 -14.59 14.88
CA VAL A 800 38.94 -13.42 15.03
C VAL A 800 39.73 -13.14 13.74
N ILE A 801 40.28 -14.16 13.09
CA ILE A 801 41.04 -14.03 11.84
C ILE A 801 40.14 -13.51 10.71
N CYS A 802 38.94 -14.07 10.54
CA CYS A 802 37.96 -13.59 9.57
C CYS A 802 37.59 -12.13 9.83
N GLY A 803 37.37 -11.75 11.10
CA GLY A 803 37.13 -10.37 11.48
C GLY A 803 38.33 -9.46 11.18
N LEU A 804 39.56 -9.89 11.49
CA LEU A 804 40.77 -9.11 11.18
C LEU A 804 40.98 -8.94 9.68
N ALA A 805 40.67 -9.95 8.86
CA ALA A 805 40.77 -9.86 7.41
C ALA A 805 39.84 -8.77 6.85
N ILE A 806 38.56 -8.78 7.26
CA ILE A 806 37.57 -7.77 6.86
C ILE A 806 37.97 -6.38 7.36
N TYR A 807 38.36 -6.27 8.63
CA TYR A 807 38.78 -5.02 9.26
C TYR A 807 40.03 -4.40 8.59
N ASN A 808 40.84 -5.23 7.93
CA ASN A 808 42.02 -4.83 7.15
C ASN A 808 41.80 -4.92 5.63
N PHE A 809 40.55 -5.00 5.16
CA PHE A 809 40.16 -4.96 3.74
C PHE A 809 40.83 -6.04 2.88
N THR A 810 41.04 -7.22 3.47
CA THR A 810 41.62 -8.39 2.80
C THR A 810 40.53 -9.43 2.57
N ILE A 811 40.39 -9.87 1.32
CA ILE A 811 39.50 -10.97 0.95
C ILE A 811 40.11 -12.27 1.43
N VAL A 812 39.27 -13.17 1.93
CA VAL A 812 39.66 -14.52 2.33
C VAL A 812 38.83 -15.53 1.57
N ASP A 813 39.43 -16.68 1.30
CA ASP A 813 38.77 -17.76 0.60
C ASP A 813 37.96 -18.63 1.59
N LEU A 814 36.66 -18.34 1.70
CA LEU A 814 35.75 -19.01 2.62
C LEU A 814 34.60 -19.67 1.86
N HIS A 815 34.71 -20.97 1.66
CA HIS A 815 33.72 -21.81 0.96
C HIS A 815 32.49 -22.17 1.82
N PHE A 816 31.93 -21.20 2.55
CA PHE A 816 30.73 -21.40 3.37
C PHE A 816 29.45 -20.99 2.63
N PRO A 817 28.31 -21.66 2.90
CA PRO A 817 27.01 -21.27 2.38
C PRO A 817 26.55 -19.91 2.93
N LEU A 818 25.54 -19.32 2.29
CA LEU A 818 24.93 -18.06 2.70
C LEU A 818 24.39 -18.09 4.15
N ALA A 819 24.04 -19.28 4.65
CA ALA A 819 23.62 -19.51 6.03
C ALA A 819 24.61 -18.94 7.06
N LEU A 820 25.93 -19.01 6.82
CA LEU A 820 26.94 -18.46 7.73
C LEU A 820 26.72 -16.96 7.93
N TYR A 821 26.58 -16.23 6.83
CA TYR A 821 26.43 -14.77 6.81
C TYR A 821 25.07 -14.34 7.35
N LYS A 822 24.01 -15.12 7.10
CA LYS A 822 22.71 -14.93 7.78
C LYS A 822 22.87 -15.01 9.28
N LYS A 823 23.52 -16.06 9.81
CA LYS A 823 23.72 -16.23 11.25
C LYS A 823 24.61 -15.13 11.85
N LEU A 824 25.67 -14.69 11.17
CA LEU A 824 26.50 -13.55 11.60
C LEU A 824 25.71 -12.24 11.73
N LEU A 825 24.71 -12.04 10.86
CA LEU A 825 23.78 -10.90 10.88
C LEU A 825 22.51 -11.16 11.71
N LYS A 826 22.46 -12.26 12.49
CA LYS A 826 21.31 -12.67 13.31
C LYS A 826 20.02 -12.90 12.50
N LYS A 827 20.14 -13.22 11.21
CA LYS A 827 19.05 -13.68 10.36
C LYS A 827 18.95 -15.20 10.41
N LYS A 828 17.72 -15.73 10.29
CA LYS A 828 17.48 -17.18 10.31
C LYS A 828 17.83 -17.79 8.94
N PRO A 829 18.55 -18.92 8.91
CA PRO A 829 18.64 -19.78 7.74
C PRO A 829 17.25 -20.30 7.33
N SER A 830 17.13 -20.65 6.06
CA SER A 830 15.91 -21.03 5.36
C SER A 830 16.14 -22.29 4.53
N LEU A 831 15.07 -22.83 3.95
CA LEU A 831 15.16 -24.01 3.07
C LEU A 831 16.08 -23.78 1.87
N ASP A 832 16.16 -22.57 1.34
CA ASP A 832 17.06 -22.27 0.22
C ASP A 832 18.54 -22.34 0.62
N ASP A 833 18.87 -22.05 1.88
CA ASP A 833 20.24 -22.25 2.38
C ASP A 833 20.57 -23.75 2.52
N LEU A 834 19.57 -24.58 2.85
CA LEU A 834 19.74 -26.03 2.86
C LEU A 834 19.92 -26.58 1.45
N LYS A 835 19.20 -26.04 0.44
CA LYS A 835 19.41 -26.37 -0.98
C LYS A 835 20.82 -25.98 -1.46
N GLU A 836 21.38 -24.89 -0.94
CA GLU A 836 22.75 -24.47 -1.25
C GLU A 836 23.78 -25.46 -0.67
N LEU A 837 23.63 -25.84 0.61
CA LEU A 837 24.59 -26.73 1.28
C LEU A 837 24.43 -28.20 0.87
N MET A 838 23.19 -28.71 0.86
CA MET A 838 22.80 -30.10 0.60
C MET A 838 21.70 -30.15 -0.48
N PRO A 839 22.04 -30.02 -1.78
CA PRO A 839 21.06 -29.85 -2.86
C PRO A 839 19.99 -30.95 -2.92
N ASP A 840 20.37 -32.21 -2.72
CA ASP A 840 19.45 -33.35 -2.81
C ASP A 840 18.45 -33.39 -1.65
N VAL A 841 18.94 -33.14 -0.42
CA VAL A 841 18.08 -33.06 0.77
C VAL A 841 17.15 -31.84 0.65
N GLY A 842 17.67 -30.68 0.29
CA GLY A 842 16.88 -29.46 0.13
C GLY A 842 15.78 -29.59 -0.94
N ARG A 843 16.07 -30.26 -2.08
CA ARG A 843 15.06 -30.56 -3.11
C ARG A 843 14.01 -31.55 -2.61
N SER A 844 14.41 -32.58 -1.86
CA SER A 844 13.48 -33.55 -1.28
C SER A 844 12.52 -32.89 -0.27
N MET A 845 13.04 -31.97 0.56
CA MET A 845 12.22 -31.20 1.50
C MET A 845 11.25 -30.26 0.78
N GLN A 846 11.67 -29.63 -0.32
CA GLN A 846 10.78 -28.83 -1.15
C GLN A 846 9.66 -29.69 -1.78
N GLN A 847 9.99 -30.89 -2.27
CA GLN A 847 8.99 -31.84 -2.78
C GLN A 847 7.96 -32.24 -1.73
N LEU A 848 8.36 -32.42 -0.47
CA LEU A 848 7.44 -32.67 0.64
C LEU A 848 6.46 -31.51 0.86
N LEU A 849 6.93 -30.25 0.77
CA LEU A 849 6.10 -29.06 0.89
C LEU A 849 5.15 -28.88 -0.31
N ASP A 850 5.61 -29.23 -1.50
CA ASP A 850 4.84 -29.06 -2.74
C ASP A 850 3.91 -30.25 -3.05
N TYR A 851 3.99 -31.33 -2.26
CA TYR A 851 3.17 -32.52 -2.45
C TYR A 851 1.67 -32.20 -2.28
N PRO A 852 0.82 -32.45 -3.29
CA PRO A 852 -0.58 -31.98 -3.29
C PRO A 852 -1.54 -32.90 -2.54
N GLU A 853 -1.25 -34.21 -2.49
CA GLU A 853 -2.15 -35.23 -1.95
C GLU A 853 -2.16 -35.26 -0.42
N ASP A 854 -3.21 -35.83 0.17
CA ASP A 854 -3.42 -35.90 1.63
C ASP A 854 -2.71 -37.09 2.30
N ASP A 855 -2.13 -38.02 1.52
CA ASP A 855 -1.52 -39.28 1.95
C ASP A 855 -0.02 -39.17 2.31
N ILE A 856 0.41 -38.01 2.83
CA ILE A 856 1.82 -37.74 3.15
C ILE A 856 2.40 -38.75 4.14
N GLU A 857 1.64 -39.10 5.17
CA GLU A 857 2.09 -40.02 6.23
C GLU A 857 2.38 -41.42 5.67
N GLU A 858 1.52 -41.92 4.77
CA GLU A 858 1.66 -43.24 4.13
C GLU A 858 2.73 -43.23 3.02
N THR A 859 2.83 -42.12 2.28
CA THR A 859 3.75 -42.01 1.14
C THR A 859 5.19 -41.83 1.58
N PHE A 860 5.44 -40.93 2.52
CA PHE A 860 6.80 -40.57 2.94
C PHE A 860 7.26 -41.35 4.17
N CYS A 861 6.33 -41.84 5.02
CA CYS A 861 6.64 -42.60 6.24
C CYS A 861 7.71 -41.92 7.12
N LEU A 862 7.66 -40.60 7.23
CA LEU A 862 8.61 -39.80 8.02
C LEU A 862 8.06 -39.53 9.42
N ASN A 863 8.96 -39.45 10.38
CA ASN A 863 8.72 -38.88 11.71
C ASN A 863 9.70 -37.72 11.95
N PHE A 864 9.60 -37.02 13.08
CA PHE A 864 10.49 -35.90 13.41
C PHE A 864 11.87 -36.36 13.91
N THR A 865 12.47 -37.31 13.21
CA THR A 865 13.84 -37.79 13.45
C THR A 865 14.67 -37.71 12.19
N ILE A 866 15.99 -37.63 12.37
CA ILE A 866 16.95 -37.69 11.28
C ILE A 866 18.06 -38.69 11.62
N THR A 867 18.65 -39.23 10.57
CA THR A 867 19.76 -40.15 10.67
C THR A 867 21.05 -39.41 10.33
N VAL A 868 21.98 -39.31 11.29
CA VAL A 868 23.27 -38.66 11.10
C VAL A 868 24.36 -39.73 11.12
N GLU A 869 25.12 -39.82 10.03
CA GLU A 869 26.27 -40.72 9.93
C GLU A 869 27.56 -39.99 10.32
N ASN A 870 28.26 -40.54 11.31
CA ASN A 870 29.49 -39.99 11.85
C ASN A 870 30.53 -41.11 12.05
N PHE A 871 31.66 -41.04 11.33
CA PHE A 871 32.74 -42.04 11.37
C PHE A 871 32.27 -43.50 11.13
N GLY A 872 31.28 -43.70 10.25
CA GLY A 872 30.70 -45.01 9.96
C GLY A 872 29.72 -45.54 11.02
N ALA A 873 29.42 -44.75 12.07
CA ALA A 873 28.37 -45.02 13.03
C ALA A 873 27.14 -44.16 12.74
N THR A 874 25.98 -44.81 12.64
CA THR A 874 24.70 -44.16 12.37
C THR A 874 23.99 -43.83 13.67
N GLU A 875 23.63 -42.57 13.87
CA GLU A 875 22.93 -42.10 15.07
C GLU A 875 21.59 -41.46 14.69
N VAL A 876 20.50 -41.85 15.35
CA VAL A 876 19.17 -41.24 15.17
C VAL A 876 19.01 -40.07 16.12
N LYS A 877 18.64 -38.90 15.60
CA LYS A 877 18.44 -37.67 16.35
C LYS A 877 17.01 -37.19 16.21
N GLU A 878 16.36 -36.92 17.34
CA GLU A 878 15.03 -36.29 17.33
C GLU A 878 15.16 -34.77 17.10
N LEU A 879 14.38 -34.23 16.17
CA LEU A 879 14.37 -32.80 15.83
C LEU A 879 13.56 -31.96 16.83
N VAL A 880 12.52 -32.58 17.40
CA VAL A 880 11.61 -32.03 18.41
C VAL A 880 11.42 -33.05 19.54
N VAL A 881 10.83 -32.62 20.65
CA VAL A 881 10.56 -33.50 21.81
C VAL A 881 9.56 -34.60 21.41
N ASN A 882 9.90 -35.87 21.67
CA ASN A 882 9.14 -37.05 21.23
C ASN A 882 9.01 -37.13 19.70
N GLY A 883 10.08 -36.76 19.00
CA GLY A 883 10.10 -36.72 17.54
C GLY A 883 9.93 -38.09 16.89
N ALA A 884 10.40 -39.17 17.53
CA ALA A 884 10.23 -40.53 17.03
C ALA A 884 8.77 -40.98 16.95
N ASP A 885 7.93 -40.49 17.88
CA ASP A 885 6.51 -40.83 17.97
C ASP A 885 5.60 -39.87 17.18
N THR A 886 6.17 -38.82 16.57
CA THR A 886 5.43 -37.80 15.84
C THR A 886 5.57 -38.01 14.33
N ALA A 887 4.52 -38.51 13.67
CA ALA A 887 4.50 -38.68 12.22
C ALA A 887 4.34 -37.35 11.48
N VAL A 888 4.96 -37.25 10.30
CA VAL A 888 4.85 -36.09 9.41
C VAL A 888 3.61 -36.22 8.53
N ASN A 889 2.75 -35.20 8.55
CA ASN A 889 1.48 -35.11 7.82
C ASN A 889 1.30 -33.72 7.19
N LYS A 890 0.16 -33.49 6.55
CA LYS A 890 -0.13 -32.24 5.82
C LYS A 890 -0.13 -31.00 6.71
N GLN A 891 -0.53 -31.11 7.97
CA GLN A 891 -0.61 -29.99 8.90
C GLN A 891 0.76 -29.60 9.46
N ASN A 892 1.66 -30.56 9.69
CA ASN A 892 2.95 -30.33 10.36
C ASN A 892 4.19 -30.42 9.44
N ARG A 893 4.04 -30.71 8.14
CA ARG A 893 5.18 -30.80 7.19
C ARG A 893 6.07 -29.56 7.15
N GLN A 894 5.51 -28.36 7.29
CA GLN A 894 6.30 -27.12 7.36
C GLN A 894 7.15 -27.10 8.64
N GLU A 895 6.58 -27.52 9.76
CA GLU A 895 7.29 -27.61 11.04
C GLU A 895 8.44 -28.64 10.97
N PHE A 896 8.25 -29.76 10.28
CA PHE A 896 9.31 -30.74 10.04
C PHE A 896 10.48 -30.14 9.25
N VAL A 897 10.19 -29.47 8.13
CA VAL A 897 11.23 -28.82 7.31
C VAL A 897 11.94 -27.72 8.10
N ASP A 898 11.19 -26.88 8.82
CA ASP A 898 11.76 -25.82 9.66
C ASP A 898 12.64 -26.40 10.77
N ALA A 899 12.22 -27.50 11.42
CA ALA A 899 13.00 -28.18 12.45
C ALA A 899 14.27 -28.83 11.90
N TYR A 900 14.22 -29.37 10.68
CA TYR A 900 15.39 -29.93 9.98
C TYR A 900 16.42 -28.83 9.68
N VAL A 901 15.97 -27.71 9.09
CA VAL A 901 16.82 -26.55 8.79
C VAL A 901 17.44 -25.98 10.08
N ASP A 902 16.63 -25.83 11.13
CA ASP A 902 17.09 -25.37 12.44
C ASP A 902 18.11 -26.32 13.07
N TYR A 903 17.92 -27.64 12.93
CA TYR A 903 18.87 -28.60 13.44
C TYR A 903 20.23 -28.47 12.75
N ILE A 904 20.27 -28.50 11.40
CA ILE A 904 21.52 -28.48 10.61
C ILE A 904 22.31 -27.19 10.83
N PHE A 905 21.64 -26.04 10.81
CA PHE A 905 22.35 -24.76 10.86
C PHE A 905 22.48 -24.18 12.27
N ASN A 906 21.64 -24.59 13.24
CA ASN A 906 21.67 -24.02 14.59
C ASN A 906 21.96 -25.08 15.66
N LYS A 907 21.10 -26.08 15.88
CA LYS A 907 21.22 -26.98 17.05
C LYS A 907 22.48 -27.85 17.01
N SER A 908 22.81 -28.41 15.85
CA SER A 908 23.95 -29.35 15.70
C SER A 908 25.31 -28.68 15.92
N VAL A 909 25.40 -27.37 15.68
CA VAL A 909 26.67 -26.62 15.63
C VAL A 909 26.68 -25.42 16.58
N ALA A 910 25.73 -25.35 17.53
CA ALA A 910 25.47 -24.17 18.36
C ALA A 910 26.73 -23.66 19.08
N SER A 911 27.39 -24.51 19.88
CA SER A 911 28.58 -24.13 20.63
C SER A 911 29.76 -23.71 19.75
N LEU A 912 29.96 -24.41 18.63
CA LEU A 912 31.05 -24.16 17.68
C LEU A 912 30.84 -22.82 16.94
N PHE A 913 29.61 -22.60 16.47
CA PHE A 913 29.23 -21.35 15.84
C PHE A 913 29.26 -20.18 16.83
N ASP A 914 28.84 -20.37 18.08
CA ASP A 914 28.87 -19.31 19.10
C ASP A 914 30.32 -18.86 19.39
N ALA A 915 31.27 -19.80 19.44
CA ALA A 915 32.69 -19.47 19.58
C ALA A 915 33.22 -18.68 18.37
N PHE A 916 32.92 -19.14 17.16
CA PHE A 916 33.25 -18.44 15.91
C PHE A 916 32.63 -17.04 15.85
N HIS A 917 31.34 -16.92 16.13
CA HIS A 917 30.58 -15.67 16.16
C HIS A 917 31.17 -14.70 17.19
N ALA A 918 31.50 -15.18 18.39
CA ALA A 918 32.14 -14.37 19.42
C ALA A 918 33.51 -13.85 18.98
N GLY A 919 34.31 -14.67 18.29
CA GLY A 919 35.60 -14.27 17.73
C GLY A 919 35.45 -13.22 16.62
N PHE A 920 34.54 -13.46 15.69
CA PHE A 920 34.24 -12.55 14.58
C PHE A 920 33.81 -11.17 15.05
N HIS A 921 32.80 -11.12 15.93
CA HIS A 921 32.25 -9.86 16.44
C HIS A 921 33.18 -9.13 17.42
N LYS A 922 34.23 -9.80 17.92
CA LYS A 922 35.30 -9.16 18.69
C LYS A 922 36.06 -8.12 17.88
N VAL A 923 36.23 -8.39 16.58
CA VAL A 923 37.00 -7.55 15.65
C VAL A 923 36.07 -6.81 14.69
N CYS A 924 35.23 -7.53 13.96
CA CYS A 924 34.23 -6.98 13.07
C CYS A 924 32.87 -7.09 13.75
N GLY A 925 32.57 -6.09 14.57
CA GLY A 925 31.30 -5.96 15.29
C GLY A 925 30.80 -4.51 15.24
N GLY A 926 29.59 -4.27 15.73
CA GLY A 926 28.99 -2.93 15.79
C GLY A 926 27.82 -2.75 14.82
N LYS A 927 27.32 -1.51 14.75
CA LYS A 927 26.08 -1.20 14.03
C LYS A 927 26.27 -1.18 12.51
N VAL A 928 27.49 -0.92 12.01
CA VAL A 928 27.78 -0.87 10.58
C VAL A 928 27.55 -2.20 9.87
N LEU A 929 27.83 -3.34 10.53
CA LEU A 929 27.57 -4.66 9.95
C LEU A 929 26.08 -4.94 9.80
N LEU A 930 25.24 -4.39 10.69
CA LEU A 930 23.78 -4.55 10.62
C LEU A 930 23.17 -3.83 9.41
N LEU A 931 23.94 -2.99 8.69
CA LEU A 931 23.51 -2.34 7.45
C LEU A 931 23.55 -3.29 6.25
N PHE A 932 24.29 -4.40 6.34
CA PHE A 932 24.47 -5.36 5.25
C PHE A 932 23.35 -6.40 5.18
N GLN A 933 23.08 -6.85 3.96
CA GLN A 933 22.38 -8.10 3.70
C GLN A 933 23.36 -9.28 3.67
N PRO A 934 22.89 -10.51 3.91
CA PRO A 934 23.74 -11.71 3.89
C PRO A 934 24.57 -11.84 2.61
N ASN A 935 23.97 -11.62 1.43
CA ASN A 935 24.67 -11.75 0.15
C ASN A 935 25.75 -10.67 -0.02
N GLU A 936 25.47 -9.45 0.46
CA GLU A 936 26.42 -8.34 0.42
C GLU A 936 27.60 -8.60 1.37
N LEU A 937 27.33 -9.12 2.57
CA LEU A 937 28.37 -9.50 3.53
C LEU A 937 29.23 -10.64 2.96
N GLN A 938 28.61 -11.68 2.39
CA GLN A 938 29.34 -12.76 1.73
C GLN A 938 30.26 -12.20 0.63
N ALA A 939 29.72 -11.44 -0.32
CA ALA A 939 30.48 -10.84 -1.40
C ALA A 939 31.62 -9.92 -0.92
N MET A 940 31.48 -9.30 0.25
CA MET A 940 32.53 -8.49 0.86
C MET A 940 33.64 -9.35 1.48
N VAL A 941 33.30 -10.48 2.10
CA VAL A 941 34.28 -11.39 2.73
C VAL A 941 35.08 -12.19 1.69
N ILE A 942 34.39 -12.77 0.70
CA ILE A 942 35.00 -13.68 -0.27
C ILE A 942 35.27 -13.04 -1.63
N GLY A 943 34.83 -11.79 -1.83
CA GLY A 943 34.87 -11.14 -3.13
C GLY A 943 33.72 -11.54 -4.05
N ASN A 944 33.61 -10.83 -5.17
CA ASN A 944 32.60 -11.08 -6.19
C ASN A 944 33.21 -11.62 -7.49
N THR A 945 32.35 -12.05 -8.41
CA THR A 945 32.72 -12.63 -9.71
C THR A 945 32.32 -11.73 -10.89
N ASN A 946 32.14 -10.42 -10.66
CA ASN A 946 31.76 -9.47 -11.70
C ASN A 946 33.00 -8.88 -12.38
N TYR A 947 33.57 -9.63 -13.32
CA TYR A 947 34.86 -9.32 -13.93
C TYR A 947 34.78 -8.23 -15.01
N ASP A 948 35.52 -7.12 -14.83
CA ASP A 948 35.77 -6.10 -15.86
C ASP A 948 37.26 -6.07 -16.26
N TRP A 949 37.63 -6.98 -17.14
CA TRP A 949 39.00 -7.17 -17.60
C TRP A 949 39.60 -5.93 -18.30
N LYS A 950 38.77 -5.02 -18.83
CA LYS A 950 39.25 -3.78 -19.45
C LYS A 950 39.67 -2.77 -18.39
N GLU A 951 38.92 -2.70 -17.28
CA GLU A 951 39.29 -1.86 -16.14
C GLU A 951 40.56 -2.39 -15.45
N LEU A 952 40.80 -3.71 -15.45
CA LEU A 952 42.07 -4.29 -14.96
C LEU A 952 43.28 -3.83 -15.79
N GLU A 953 43.18 -3.91 -17.13
CA GLU A 953 44.23 -3.44 -18.03
C GLU A 953 44.53 -1.95 -17.83
N LYS A 954 43.48 -1.13 -17.75
CA LYS A 954 43.59 0.32 -17.57
C LYS A 954 44.27 0.72 -16.26
N ASN A 955 44.09 -0.06 -15.19
CA ASN A 955 44.66 0.22 -13.86
C ASN A 955 45.99 -0.51 -13.60
N THR A 956 46.54 -1.21 -14.60
CA THR A 956 47.82 -1.92 -14.46
C THR A 956 48.99 -0.95 -14.41
N GLU A 957 49.84 -1.09 -13.40
CA GLU A 957 51.08 -0.33 -13.23
C GLU A 957 52.25 -1.12 -13.85
N TYR A 958 53.13 -0.43 -14.58
CA TYR A 958 54.31 -1.05 -15.19
C TYR A 958 55.58 -0.54 -14.51
N LYS A 959 56.53 -1.43 -14.23
CA LYS A 959 57.81 -1.10 -13.60
C LYS A 959 58.99 -1.46 -14.49
N GLY A 960 60.14 -0.82 -14.22
CA GLY A 960 61.38 -1.06 -14.94
C GLY A 960 61.29 -0.60 -16.39
N GLU A 961 61.58 -1.52 -17.32
CA GLU A 961 61.58 -1.24 -18.77
C GLU A 961 60.20 -1.40 -19.44
N TYR A 962 59.17 -1.81 -18.70
CA TYR A 962 57.81 -1.92 -19.25
C TYR A 962 57.01 -0.63 -19.09
N TRP A 963 56.23 -0.32 -20.12
CA TRP A 963 55.18 0.71 -20.16
C TRP A 963 54.02 0.20 -21.02
N ALA A 964 52.86 0.88 -20.99
CA ALA A 964 51.64 0.42 -21.65
C ALA A 964 51.81 0.09 -23.16
N GLU A 965 52.66 0.84 -23.86
CA GLU A 965 52.89 0.67 -25.31
C GLU A 965 54.08 -0.26 -25.64
N HIS A 966 54.73 -0.87 -24.65
CA HIS A 966 55.87 -1.77 -24.88
C HIS A 966 55.41 -3.02 -25.67
N PRO A 967 56.16 -3.49 -26.70
CA PRO A 967 55.75 -4.60 -27.56
C PRO A 967 55.31 -5.86 -26.81
N THR A 968 56.07 -6.30 -25.80
CA THR A 968 55.71 -7.45 -24.95
C THR A 968 54.43 -7.24 -24.14
N ILE A 969 54.14 -6.00 -23.71
CA ILE A 969 52.91 -5.68 -22.94
C ILE A 969 51.69 -5.69 -23.84
N LYS A 970 51.79 -5.15 -25.06
CA LYS A 970 50.72 -5.25 -26.06
C LYS A 970 50.41 -6.71 -26.39
N MET A 971 51.45 -7.51 -26.64
CA MET A 971 51.29 -8.95 -26.88
C MET A 971 50.65 -9.65 -25.68
N PHE A 972 51.05 -9.31 -24.45
CA PHE A 972 50.44 -9.85 -23.24
C PHE A 972 48.94 -9.57 -23.18
N TRP A 973 48.49 -8.33 -23.34
CA TRP A 973 47.07 -7.98 -23.27
C TRP A 973 46.26 -8.55 -24.43
N GLU A 974 46.81 -8.60 -25.64
CA GLU A 974 46.18 -9.31 -26.76
C GLU A 974 45.96 -10.78 -26.43
N VAL A 975 47.01 -11.48 -25.98
CA VAL A 975 46.93 -12.90 -25.59
C VAL A 975 45.93 -13.08 -24.46
N PHE A 976 45.99 -12.23 -23.42
CA PHE A 976 45.10 -12.30 -22.27
C PHE A 976 43.64 -12.12 -22.67
N HIS A 977 43.31 -11.14 -23.51
CA HIS A 977 41.93 -10.90 -23.96
C HIS A 977 41.38 -12.02 -24.85
N GLU A 978 42.25 -12.70 -25.61
CA GLU A 978 41.91 -13.90 -26.38
C GLU A 978 41.64 -15.14 -25.52
N LEU A 979 42.04 -15.16 -24.24
CA LEU A 979 41.79 -16.30 -23.36
C LEU A 979 40.29 -16.49 -23.05
N PRO A 980 39.81 -17.74 -22.93
CA PRO A 980 38.47 -18.02 -22.43
C PRO A 980 38.35 -17.62 -20.95
N LEU A 981 37.11 -17.38 -20.49
CA LEU A 981 36.83 -16.90 -19.12
C LEU A 981 37.49 -17.75 -18.03
N GLU A 982 37.46 -19.08 -18.17
CA GLU A 982 38.07 -19.99 -17.19
C GLU A 982 39.59 -19.80 -17.09
N LYS A 983 40.29 -19.57 -18.21
CA LYS A 983 41.73 -19.25 -18.18
C LYS A 983 42.01 -17.87 -17.59
N LYS A 984 41.11 -16.90 -17.78
CA LYS A 984 41.22 -15.57 -17.14
C LYS A 984 41.03 -15.65 -15.62
N LYS A 985 40.09 -16.48 -15.15
CA LYS A 985 39.92 -16.78 -13.72
C LYS A 985 41.16 -17.48 -13.14
N GLN A 986 41.68 -18.48 -13.83
CA GLN A 986 42.92 -19.16 -13.41
C GLN A 986 44.12 -18.20 -13.42
N PHE A 987 44.21 -17.26 -14.36
CA PHE A 987 45.21 -16.20 -14.32
C PHE A 987 45.04 -15.30 -13.10
N LEU A 988 43.80 -14.95 -12.74
CA LEU A 988 43.53 -14.15 -11.56
C LEU A 988 43.92 -14.89 -10.27
N LEU A 989 43.64 -16.19 -10.20
CA LEU A 989 44.09 -17.10 -9.14
C LEU A 989 45.62 -17.14 -9.06
N PHE A 990 46.28 -17.35 -10.21
CA PHE A 990 47.73 -17.31 -10.34
C PHE A 990 48.31 -15.97 -9.87
N LEU A 991 47.68 -14.85 -10.21
CA LEU A 991 48.18 -13.51 -9.90
C LEU A 991 47.92 -13.08 -8.46
N THR A 992 46.77 -13.44 -7.89
CA THR A 992 46.26 -12.81 -6.66
C THR A 992 46.06 -13.78 -5.51
N GLY A 993 46.09 -15.09 -5.77
CA GLY A 993 45.73 -16.14 -4.83
C GLY A 993 44.22 -16.41 -4.74
N SER A 994 43.40 -15.73 -5.53
CA SER A 994 41.95 -15.96 -5.61
C SER A 994 41.45 -15.74 -7.04
N ASP A 995 40.42 -16.46 -7.46
CA ASP A 995 39.71 -16.21 -8.73
C ASP A 995 38.58 -15.18 -8.57
N ARG A 996 38.44 -14.56 -7.39
CA ARG A 996 37.45 -13.52 -7.06
C ARG A 996 38.11 -12.15 -6.93
N ILE A 997 37.32 -11.11 -7.14
CA ILE A 997 37.78 -9.71 -7.03
C ILE A 997 37.16 -9.00 -5.82
N PRO A 998 37.80 -7.94 -5.30
CA PRO A 998 37.19 -7.12 -4.27
C PRO A 998 35.85 -6.55 -4.71
N ILE A 999 34.95 -6.35 -3.74
CA ILE A 999 33.59 -5.88 -4.03
C ILE A 999 33.54 -4.49 -4.69
N LEU A 1000 34.59 -3.69 -4.48
CA LEU A 1000 34.84 -2.40 -5.15
C LEU A 1000 35.22 -2.54 -6.64
N GLY A 1001 35.25 -3.77 -7.17
CA GLY A 1001 35.53 -4.09 -8.56
C GLY A 1001 37.02 -4.13 -8.91
N MET A 1002 37.31 -4.42 -10.18
CA MET A 1002 38.68 -4.58 -10.68
C MET A 1002 39.52 -3.30 -10.58
N LYS A 1003 38.89 -2.12 -10.52
CA LYS A 1003 39.60 -0.85 -10.28
C LYS A 1003 40.41 -0.83 -8.99
N SER A 1004 39.95 -1.56 -7.97
CA SER A 1004 40.67 -1.68 -6.69
C SER A 1004 41.83 -2.68 -6.73
N LEU A 1005 41.87 -3.55 -7.75
CA LEU A 1005 42.94 -4.52 -7.95
C LEU A 1005 44.06 -3.89 -8.77
N LYS A 1006 45.16 -3.54 -8.12
CA LYS A 1006 46.36 -3.03 -8.79
C LYS A 1006 47.26 -4.19 -9.24
N LEU A 1007 47.19 -4.54 -10.52
CA LEU A 1007 48.18 -5.42 -11.15
C LEU A 1007 49.45 -4.62 -11.43
N VAL A 1008 50.60 -5.17 -11.07
CA VAL A 1008 51.91 -4.61 -11.40
C VAL A 1008 52.65 -5.57 -12.32
N ILE A 1009 53.16 -5.11 -13.47
CA ILE A 1009 53.97 -5.95 -14.36
C ILE A 1009 55.40 -5.40 -14.43
N GLN A 1010 56.38 -6.27 -14.20
CA GLN A 1010 57.80 -5.92 -14.27
C GLN A 1010 58.59 -6.93 -15.11
N PRO A 1011 59.70 -6.50 -15.76
CA PRO A 1011 60.54 -7.39 -16.55
C PRO A 1011 61.44 -8.26 -15.68
N THR A 1012 61.64 -9.51 -16.09
CA THR A 1012 62.62 -10.43 -15.47
C THR A 1012 63.81 -10.73 -16.38
N GLY A 1013 65.00 -10.78 -15.76
CA GLY A 1013 66.25 -11.17 -16.41
C GLY A 1013 66.43 -12.68 -16.39
N GLY A 1014 66.08 -13.35 -17.48
CA GLY A 1014 66.25 -14.80 -17.64
C GLY A 1014 66.26 -15.27 -19.10
N GLY A 1015 65.56 -14.58 -20.00
CA GLY A 1015 65.42 -14.97 -21.40
C GLY A 1015 64.05 -15.60 -21.70
N GLU A 1016 63.77 -15.88 -22.96
CA GLU A 1016 62.43 -16.28 -23.45
C GLU A 1016 62.00 -17.71 -23.04
N GLU A 1017 62.90 -18.48 -22.40
CA GLU A 1017 62.61 -19.85 -21.96
C GLU A 1017 61.92 -19.94 -20.59
N TYR A 1018 62.03 -18.90 -19.77
CA TYR A 1018 61.48 -18.84 -18.42
C TYR A 1018 59.97 -18.65 -18.46
N LEU A 1019 59.26 -19.15 -17.44
CA LEU A 1019 57.83 -18.92 -17.27
C LEU A 1019 57.59 -17.54 -16.63
N PRO A 1020 56.44 -16.89 -16.88
CA PRO A 1020 55.99 -15.79 -16.05
C PRO A 1020 55.83 -16.27 -14.60
N VAL A 1021 56.20 -15.42 -13.64
CA VAL A 1021 56.10 -15.74 -12.20
C VAL A 1021 55.23 -14.67 -11.54
N SER A 1022 54.36 -15.09 -10.62
CA SER A 1022 53.52 -14.17 -9.86
C SER A 1022 53.95 -14.10 -8.39
N HIS A 1023 53.92 -12.89 -7.84
CA HIS A 1023 54.01 -12.66 -6.39
C HIS A 1023 52.63 -12.24 -5.90
N THR A 1024 51.83 -13.21 -5.49
CA THR A 1024 50.41 -13.05 -5.13
C THR A 1024 50.16 -12.04 -4.01
N CYS A 1025 51.13 -11.85 -3.11
CA CYS A 1025 51.10 -10.87 -2.02
C CYS A 1025 51.09 -9.42 -2.53
N PHE A 1026 51.68 -9.16 -3.70
CA PHE A 1026 51.84 -7.83 -4.30
C PHE A 1026 51.05 -7.65 -5.60
N ASN A 1027 50.31 -8.68 -6.04
CA ASN A 1027 49.70 -8.74 -7.37
C ASN A 1027 50.70 -8.38 -8.47
N LEU A 1028 51.94 -8.84 -8.32
CA LEU A 1028 53.06 -8.52 -9.19
C LEU A 1028 53.31 -9.68 -10.14
N LEU A 1029 53.38 -9.39 -11.43
CA LEU A 1029 53.72 -10.33 -12.48
C LEU A 1029 55.12 -10.03 -13.02
N ASP A 1030 56.02 -10.96 -12.78
CA ASP A 1030 57.33 -11.04 -13.39
C ASP A 1030 57.21 -11.63 -14.79
N LEU A 1031 57.24 -10.78 -15.80
CA LEU A 1031 57.02 -11.16 -17.19
C LEU A 1031 58.33 -11.10 -17.99
N PRO A 1032 58.85 -12.24 -18.49
CA PRO A 1032 60.01 -12.25 -19.40
C PRO A 1032 59.74 -11.47 -20.70
N LYS A 1033 60.79 -10.92 -21.31
CA LYS A 1033 60.70 -10.17 -22.59
C LYS A 1033 60.58 -11.11 -23.78
N TYR A 1034 59.40 -11.67 -24.01
CA TYR A 1034 59.12 -12.48 -25.19
C TYR A 1034 59.11 -11.64 -26.47
N LYS A 1035 59.64 -12.20 -27.56
CA LYS A 1035 59.60 -11.57 -28.89
C LYS A 1035 58.44 -12.05 -29.75
N GLU A 1036 57.97 -13.27 -29.52
CA GLU A 1036 56.88 -13.88 -30.29
C GLU A 1036 55.61 -14.08 -29.43
N LYS A 1037 54.45 -13.75 -30.01
CA LYS A 1037 53.13 -13.86 -29.37
C LYS A 1037 52.78 -15.29 -28.98
N GLU A 1038 53.10 -16.27 -29.83
CA GLU A 1038 52.82 -17.70 -29.56
C GLU A 1038 53.65 -18.24 -28.38
N THR A 1039 54.91 -17.82 -28.28
CA THR A 1039 55.77 -18.16 -27.14
C THR A 1039 55.21 -17.59 -25.84
N LEU A 1040 54.79 -16.32 -25.84
CA LEU A 1040 54.14 -15.70 -24.68
C LEU A 1040 52.86 -16.47 -24.30
N ARG A 1041 52.00 -16.77 -25.28
CA ARG A 1041 50.75 -17.53 -25.07
C ARG A 1041 51.00 -18.88 -24.44
N SER A 1042 51.91 -19.67 -25.03
CA SER A 1042 52.22 -21.01 -24.53
C SER A 1042 52.80 -20.95 -23.11
N LYS A 1043 53.73 -20.03 -22.84
CA LYS A 1043 54.38 -19.90 -21.53
C LYS A 1043 53.43 -19.36 -20.46
N LEU A 1044 52.56 -18.41 -20.82
CA LEU A 1044 51.54 -17.87 -19.93
C LEU A 1044 50.51 -18.94 -19.55
N ILE A 1045 49.99 -19.70 -20.51
CA ILE A 1045 49.06 -20.81 -20.23
C ILE A 1045 49.76 -21.87 -19.38
N GLN A 1046 51.00 -22.23 -19.70
CA GLN A 1046 51.76 -23.19 -18.91
C GLN A 1046 51.94 -22.75 -17.45
N ALA A 1047 52.20 -21.46 -17.21
CA ALA A 1047 52.32 -20.91 -15.85
C ALA A 1047 50.97 -20.89 -15.11
N ILE A 1048 49.88 -20.54 -15.80
CA ILE A 1048 48.53 -20.54 -15.23
C ILE A 1048 48.07 -21.96 -14.84
N ASP A 1049 48.45 -22.96 -15.64
CA ASP A 1049 48.02 -24.37 -15.46
C ASP A 1049 48.78 -25.10 -14.36
N HIS A 1050 49.96 -24.59 -13.98
CA HIS A 1050 50.82 -25.16 -12.94
C HIS A 1050 51.00 -24.17 -11.78
N ASN A 1051 49.89 -23.76 -11.18
CA ASN A 1051 49.84 -22.73 -10.13
C ASN A 1051 49.93 -23.27 -8.69
N GLU A 1052 49.97 -24.59 -8.49
CA GLU A 1052 50.15 -25.23 -7.18
C GLU A 1052 51.62 -25.59 -6.94
N GLY A 1053 52.39 -24.67 -6.33
CA GLY A 1053 53.78 -24.96 -5.95
C GLY A 1053 54.57 -23.77 -5.42
N PHE A 1054 54.46 -23.50 -4.11
CA PHE A 1054 55.50 -22.78 -3.38
C PHE A 1054 56.61 -23.77 -2.99
N SER A 1055 57.38 -24.23 -3.98
CA SER A 1055 58.69 -24.83 -3.72
C SER A 1055 59.69 -24.09 -4.58
N LEU A 1056 60.30 -23.05 -3.99
CA LEU A 1056 61.62 -22.61 -4.40
C LEU A 1056 62.51 -23.87 -4.41
N ILE A 1057 63.07 -24.20 -5.57
CA ILE A 1057 64.31 -24.98 -5.62
C ILE A 1057 65.42 -24.11 -5.04
#